data_AF-A0A0C2XG88-F1
#
_entry.id   AF-A0A0C2XG88-F1
#
_cell.length_a   1.000
_cell.length_b   1.000
_cell.length_c   1.000
_cell.angle_alpha   90.00
_cell.angle_beta   90.00
_cell.angle_gamma   90.00
#
_symmetry.space_group_name_H-M   'P 1'
#
loop_
_entity.id
_entity.type
_entity.pdbx_description
1 polymer ?
#
loop_
_entity_poly.entity_id
_entity_poly.type
_entity_poly.pdbx_seq_one_letter_code
_entity_poly.pdbx_strand_id
1 'polypeptide(L)'
;MALNLPTPDSFPAFPYDPPYQIQVDLMQHLYTAIEEKKVTIVESPTGTGKTLSLLCAGMTWLTNNSQRAKKGKLKAMMGDDNEAKDWVIAQSIERSRREIEIKELEYEERLEEAKKREARMKKAANARYTKRVVSALLEDFRMFICFQKRGTEPVTIVADHNDDAFLPESGDGSTQKEGEIYMSPALRALMAKSGSGRNEEEEPTCTKIYYASRTHSQLSQVLPELQRLQLHARSQHHSDSDSPLLHVPRKRQSDSEDENAVAPSCSRTVSLGSRKQLCINDELRAAGRDLDEGCREMLNEPEEKRCPYLPPMGDEVRMLDFRDQILATPKDIEDLAEAGRMVGLCPYFGSRRAIPRAELVTLPYNLLLQRSAREALGIDLTDQIVIIDEAHNLIPTLLSLSATRLSYTTLTVSLQQLGTYISRFRTRLSGIHLVHLKRLLVFLDSLKKYVLEWKESRTSGDNQNAMEVVTIPKFMDHLGRKASGINLLEIEKYLKTSKVAWKISGYADKQAEKEAGPAAPGHRKNGAIPPLCVVENFMLSLTGASEDGRVTISLSGTSAKPYVELRYQQLNPSPHFMEVIEAARSVILAGGTMSPISDVINQLFPNLQTERVTSFSCGHVIPENNLQALVVSKSPRGEPLDYKAGRQGESNVLDDLGQILVNFACIVPAGMIVFFPSYSFLRTAKACWQRTGKLSKLNERKEVFFEPEDNTQVEKVLTEYAFAAKRRSPTMSKKGGALLFAVVGAKLSEGLNFADDLARAVIVVGLPFANLGSAELQERLNYVKNQAENRRVSAGTTEMKRDAGAELYENMCMNAVNQCIGRAIRHKGDWASLILLDQRYANGSIRRKLPKWIENRVTVAQSFGPVMKELGAFYRNKRTQ
;
A
#
# COMPACT_ATOMS: atom_id res chain seq x y z
N MET A 1 -9.10 40.10 -4.86
CA MET A 1 -8.19 39.35 -5.76
C MET A 1 -7.76 38.08 -5.06
N ALA A 2 -8.04 36.91 -5.64
CA ALA A 2 -7.57 35.64 -5.11
C ALA A 2 -6.03 35.63 -5.16
N LEU A 3 -5.38 35.39 -4.03
CA LEU A 3 -3.92 35.25 -3.92
C LEU A 3 -3.51 33.91 -4.53
N ASN A 4 -3.55 33.80 -5.86
CA ASN A 4 -3.07 32.63 -6.58
C ASN A 4 -1.55 32.57 -6.46
N LEU A 5 -1.00 31.40 -6.13
CA LEU A 5 0.45 31.25 -5.99
C LEU A 5 1.07 31.05 -7.39
N PRO A 6 2.00 31.90 -7.83
CA PRO A 6 2.68 31.68 -9.10
C PRO A 6 3.52 30.40 -9.03
N THR A 7 3.60 29.68 -10.15
CA THR A 7 4.43 28.48 -10.27
C THR A 7 5.91 28.89 -10.18
N PRO A 8 6.71 28.30 -9.27
CA PRO A 8 8.12 28.63 -9.14
C PRO A 8 8.94 28.17 -10.35
N ASP A 9 9.87 29.00 -10.80
CA ASP A 9 10.86 28.64 -11.83
C ASP A 9 12.01 27.78 -11.27
N SER A 10 12.27 27.88 -9.97
CA SER A 10 13.34 27.17 -9.28
C SER A 10 12.85 26.52 -7.99
N PHE A 11 13.42 25.36 -7.66
CA PHE A 11 13.10 24.60 -6.44
C PHE A 11 14.36 24.48 -5.57
N PRO A 12 14.70 25.50 -4.74
CA PRO A 12 15.94 25.51 -3.96
C PRO A 12 16.01 24.40 -2.90
N ALA A 13 14.86 23.86 -2.48
CA ALA A 13 14.81 22.73 -1.56
C ALA A 13 15.29 21.41 -2.19
N PHE A 14 15.47 21.37 -3.51
CA PHE A 14 15.96 20.18 -4.20
C PHE A 14 17.47 20.00 -3.94
N PRO A 15 17.92 18.82 -3.50
CA PRO A 15 19.27 18.65 -2.96
C PRO A 15 20.41 18.60 -3.98
N TYR A 16 20.09 18.50 -5.27
CA TYR A 16 21.09 18.42 -6.33
C TYR A 16 21.04 19.68 -7.18
N ASP A 17 22.19 20.32 -7.36
CA ASP A 17 22.33 21.53 -8.16
C ASP A 17 23.27 21.30 -9.35
N PRO A 18 22.82 21.45 -10.61
CA PRO A 18 21.44 21.70 -11.02
C PRO A 18 20.57 20.41 -11.02
N PRO A 19 19.26 20.50 -10.73
CA PRO A 19 18.32 19.41 -11.01
C PRO A 19 18.25 19.13 -12.51
N TYR A 20 17.86 17.91 -12.89
CA TYR A 20 17.59 17.63 -14.30
C TYR A 20 16.39 18.43 -14.78
N GLN A 21 16.41 18.93 -16.03
CA GLN A 21 15.30 19.71 -16.58
C GLN A 21 13.96 18.98 -16.45
N ILE A 22 13.93 17.67 -16.73
CA ILE A 22 12.71 16.86 -16.59
C ILE A 22 12.17 16.80 -15.14
N GLN A 23 13.04 16.97 -14.13
CA GLN A 23 12.63 17.03 -12.72
C GLN A 23 12.01 18.39 -12.41
N VAL A 24 12.58 19.46 -12.96
CA VAL A 24 12.02 20.83 -12.83
C VAL A 24 10.64 20.88 -13.48
N ASP A 25 10.51 20.41 -14.71
CA ASP A 25 9.24 20.37 -15.45
C ASP A 25 8.18 19.58 -14.66
N LEU A 26 8.57 18.43 -14.08
CA LEU A 26 7.70 17.63 -13.23
C LEU A 26 7.28 18.41 -11.97
N MET A 27 8.21 19.06 -11.28
CA MET A 27 7.91 19.82 -10.07
C MET A 27 7.00 21.02 -10.35
N GLN A 28 7.19 21.73 -11.46
CA GLN A 28 6.32 22.81 -11.92
C GLN A 28 4.90 22.33 -12.23
N HIS A 29 4.79 21.20 -12.95
CA HIS A 29 3.51 20.58 -13.28
C HIS A 29 2.75 20.19 -12.01
N LEU A 30 3.44 19.54 -11.05
CA LEU A 30 2.86 19.16 -9.77
C LEU A 30 2.39 20.36 -8.96
N TYR A 31 3.21 21.40 -8.85
CA TYR A 31 2.87 22.62 -8.12
C TYR A 31 1.61 23.28 -8.69
N THR A 32 1.55 23.41 -10.03
CA THR A 32 0.41 23.99 -10.74
C THR A 32 -0.86 23.15 -10.53
N ALA A 33 -0.76 21.82 -10.65
CA ALA A 33 -1.90 20.92 -10.44
C ALA A 33 -2.46 20.99 -9.00
N ILE A 34 -1.59 21.13 -7.99
CA ILE A 34 -2.00 21.30 -6.60
C ILE A 34 -2.72 22.64 -6.40
N GLU A 35 -2.19 23.72 -6.98
CA GLU A 35 -2.78 25.05 -6.84
C GLU A 35 -4.16 25.11 -7.52
N GLU A 36 -4.29 24.56 -8.72
CA GLU A 36 -5.53 24.53 -9.52
C GLU A 36 -6.54 23.44 -9.09
N LYS A 37 -6.27 22.70 -8.00
CA LYS A 37 -7.16 21.64 -7.47
C LYS A 37 -7.45 20.50 -8.46
N LYS A 38 -6.45 20.15 -9.27
CA LYS A 38 -6.56 19.15 -10.33
C LYS A 38 -6.20 17.74 -9.84
N VAL A 39 -6.70 16.73 -10.55
CA VAL A 39 -6.24 15.35 -10.47
C VAL A 39 -5.18 15.16 -11.54
N THR A 40 -3.96 14.79 -11.15
CA THR A 40 -2.86 14.65 -12.10
C THR A 40 -2.30 13.24 -12.14
N ILE A 41 -2.08 12.72 -13.35
CA ILE A 41 -1.45 11.42 -13.59
C ILE A 41 -0.03 11.65 -14.08
N VAL A 42 0.94 11.15 -13.33
CA VAL A 42 2.37 11.32 -13.60
C VAL A 42 2.98 9.98 -13.93
N GLU A 43 3.52 9.87 -15.14
CA GLU A 43 4.44 8.81 -15.52
C GLU A 43 5.87 9.31 -15.35
N SER A 44 6.60 8.78 -14.38
CA SER A 44 8.01 9.13 -14.13
C SER A 44 8.84 7.86 -14.04
N PRO A 45 9.62 7.51 -15.09
CA PRO A 45 10.44 6.30 -15.12
C PRO A 45 11.34 6.17 -13.90
N THR A 46 11.71 4.93 -13.56
CA THR A 46 12.64 4.64 -12.47
C THR A 46 13.97 5.38 -12.65
N GLY A 47 14.54 5.86 -11.55
CA GLY A 47 15.83 6.57 -11.57
C GLY A 47 15.79 8.05 -11.95
N THR A 48 14.61 8.60 -12.25
CA THR A 48 14.41 10.04 -12.51
C THR A 48 14.30 10.90 -11.24
N GLY A 49 14.37 10.30 -10.04
CA GLY A 49 14.16 11.03 -8.77
C GLY A 49 12.68 11.37 -8.51
N LYS A 50 11.75 10.50 -8.93
CA LYS A 50 10.29 10.65 -8.76
C LYS A 50 9.89 11.04 -7.34
N THR A 51 10.23 10.22 -6.34
CA THR A 51 9.86 10.44 -4.93
C THR A 51 10.37 11.79 -4.42
N LEU A 52 11.63 12.12 -4.73
CA LEU A 52 12.24 13.39 -4.36
C LEU A 52 11.54 14.59 -5.01
N SER A 53 11.17 14.48 -6.29
CA SER A 53 10.46 15.53 -7.02
C SER A 53 9.04 15.73 -6.50
N LEU A 54 8.33 14.63 -6.18
CA LEU A 54 6.99 14.66 -5.56
C LEU A 54 7.02 15.36 -4.20
N LEU A 55 7.98 14.98 -3.34
CA LEU A 55 8.13 15.59 -2.02
C LEU A 55 8.56 17.06 -2.12
N CYS A 56 9.52 17.39 -2.99
CA CYS A 56 10.01 18.76 -3.15
C CYS A 56 8.89 19.70 -3.61
N ALA A 57 8.14 19.34 -4.66
CA ALA A 57 7.02 20.15 -5.15
C ALA A 57 5.91 20.28 -4.09
N GLY A 58 5.51 19.19 -3.45
CA GLY A 58 4.47 19.19 -2.42
C GLY A 58 4.84 20.02 -1.20
N MET A 59 6.05 19.84 -0.64
CA MET A 59 6.53 20.58 0.53
C MET A 59 6.76 22.07 0.23
N THR A 60 7.23 22.40 -0.98
CA THR A 60 7.37 23.79 -1.43
C THR A 60 6.01 24.46 -1.51
N TRP A 61 5.02 23.82 -2.14
CA TRP A 61 3.65 24.34 -2.16
C TRP A 61 3.07 24.49 -0.76
N LEU A 62 3.29 23.50 0.12
CA LEU A 62 2.79 23.55 1.50
C LEU A 62 3.37 24.73 2.28
N THR A 63 4.66 25.00 2.10
CA THR A 63 5.34 26.15 2.71
C THR A 63 4.76 27.47 2.19
N ASN A 64 4.62 27.60 0.87
CA ASN A 64 4.04 28.79 0.24
C ASN A 64 2.57 29.00 0.63
N ASN A 65 1.80 27.93 0.74
CA ASN A 65 0.40 27.98 1.16
C ASN A 65 0.26 28.36 2.63
N SER A 66 1.15 27.89 3.50
CA SER A 66 1.20 28.29 4.91
C SER A 66 1.50 29.80 5.03
N GLN A 67 2.48 30.31 4.27
CA GLN A 67 2.77 31.75 4.21
C GLN A 67 1.59 32.55 3.67
N ARG A 68 0.90 32.05 2.63
CA ARG A 68 -0.34 32.64 2.10
C ARG A 68 -1.44 32.69 3.15
N ALA A 69 -1.66 31.61 3.90
CA ALA A 69 -2.66 31.55 4.96
C ALA A 69 -2.35 32.55 6.08
N LYS A 70 -1.07 32.72 6.47
CA LYS A 70 -0.63 33.75 7.42
C LYS A 70 -0.95 35.16 6.92
N LYS A 71 -0.56 35.48 5.67
CA LYS A 71 -0.88 36.77 5.03
C LYS A 71 -2.40 36.99 4.93
N GLY A 72 -3.16 35.94 4.63
CA GLY A 72 -4.62 35.98 4.57
C GLY A 72 -5.27 36.24 5.92
N LYS A 73 -4.82 35.60 7.00
CA LYS A 73 -5.29 35.87 8.38
C LYS A 73 -4.99 37.31 8.79
N LEU A 74 -3.78 37.78 8.51
CA LEU A 74 -3.37 39.15 8.76
C LEU A 74 -4.26 40.16 8.00
N LYS A 75 -4.62 39.83 6.75
CA LYS A 75 -5.50 40.65 5.90
C LYS A 75 -6.98 40.59 6.31
N ALA A 76 -7.50 39.44 6.74
CA ALA A 76 -8.89 39.31 7.20
C ALA A 76 -9.14 40.10 8.49
N MET A 77 -8.12 40.22 9.35
CA MET A 77 -8.14 41.10 10.53
C MET A 77 -8.13 42.60 10.17
N MET A 78 -7.89 42.98 8.91
CA MET A 78 -7.93 44.38 8.48
C MET A 78 -9.36 44.94 8.41
N GLY A 79 -10.39 44.08 8.27
CA GLY A 79 -11.78 44.53 8.05
C GLY A 79 -11.94 45.36 6.77
N ASP A 80 -13.18 45.50 6.28
CA ASP A 80 -13.52 46.42 5.18
C ASP A 80 -13.97 47.80 5.73
N ASP A 81 -13.64 48.09 7.00
CA ASP A 81 -14.07 49.27 7.72
C ASP A 81 -13.22 50.48 7.31
N ASN A 82 -13.71 51.18 6.29
CA ASN A 82 -13.18 52.45 5.76
C ASN A 82 -13.19 53.64 6.76
N GLU A 83 -13.53 53.42 8.04
CA GLU A 83 -13.68 54.47 9.07
C GLU A 83 -12.60 54.43 10.18
N ALA A 84 -11.75 53.41 10.27
CA ALA A 84 -10.68 53.34 11.28
C ALA A 84 -9.37 53.99 10.78
N LYS A 85 -8.71 54.78 11.62
CA LYS A 85 -7.42 55.45 11.27
C LYS A 85 -6.33 54.42 10.96
N ASP A 86 -5.65 54.60 9.82
CA ASP A 86 -4.59 53.70 9.28
C ASP A 86 -3.55 53.22 10.31
N TRP A 87 -3.14 54.09 11.24
CA TRP A 87 -2.13 53.74 12.25
C TRP A 87 -2.62 52.75 13.31
N VAL A 88 -3.93 52.73 13.62
CA VAL A 88 -4.54 51.81 14.61
C VAL A 88 -4.65 50.41 14.01
N ILE A 89 -5.05 50.35 12.75
CA ILE A 89 -5.11 49.10 11.98
C ILE A 89 -3.68 48.52 11.85
N ALA A 90 -2.69 49.35 11.49
CA ALA A 90 -1.29 48.94 11.40
C ALA A 90 -0.71 48.43 12.74
N GLN A 91 -1.04 49.07 13.85
CA GLN A 91 -0.59 48.64 15.18
C GLN A 91 -1.26 47.33 15.63
N SER A 92 -2.54 47.14 15.30
CA SER A 92 -3.26 45.89 15.60
C SER A 92 -2.70 44.71 14.78
N ILE A 93 -2.40 44.94 13.50
CA ILE A 93 -1.72 44.00 12.60
C ILE A 93 -0.36 43.59 13.16
N GLU A 94 0.46 44.57 13.55
CA GLU A 94 1.79 44.34 14.10
C GLU A 94 1.73 43.56 15.43
N ARG A 95 0.73 43.81 16.27
CA ARG A 95 0.49 43.06 17.51
C ARG A 95 0.11 41.61 17.23
N SER A 96 -0.87 41.37 16.37
CA SER A 96 -1.31 40.01 16.02
C SER A 96 -0.23 39.23 15.29
N ARG A 97 0.57 39.89 14.44
CA ARG A 97 1.76 39.29 13.82
C ARG A 97 2.75 38.80 14.88
N ARG A 98 3.08 39.66 15.86
CA ARG A 98 3.98 39.29 16.98
C ARG A 98 3.41 38.15 17.81
N GLU A 99 2.11 38.13 18.10
CA GLU A 99 1.47 37.04 18.84
C GLU A 99 1.55 35.71 18.10
N ILE A 100 1.34 35.70 16.77
CA ILE A 100 1.50 34.50 15.93
C ILE A 100 2.96 34.06 15.90
N GLU A 101 3.90 34.99 15.70
CA GLU A 101 5.34 34.72 15.68
C GLU A 101 5.84 34.16 17.02
N ILE A 102 5.38 34.71 18.14
CA ILE A 102 5.70 34.22 19.49
C ILE A 102 5.17 32.80 19.69
N LYS A 103 3.90 32.52 19.34
CA LYS A 103 3.32 31.17 19.46
C LYS A 103 4.06 30.14 18.59
N GLU A 104 4.53 30.54 17.41
CA GLU A 104 5.34 29.68 16.55
C GLU A 104 6.73 29.41 17.14
N LEU A 105 7.41 30.46 17.65
CA LEU A 105 8.69 30.32 18.32
C LEU A 105 8.60 29.44 19.57
N GLU A 106 7.59 29.63 20.41
CA GLU A 106 7.32 28.77 21.59
C GLU A 106 7.06 27.31 21.21
N TYR A 107 6.49 27.08 20.02
CA TYR A 107 6.24 25.72 19.53
C TYR A 107 7.52 25.10 18.92
N GLU A 108 8.31 25.89 18.18
CA GLU A 108 9.61 25.46 17.66
C GLU A 108 10.59 25.16 18.79
N GLU A 109 10.64 25.98 19.84
CA GLU A 109 11.45 25.74 21.03
C GLU A 109 11.07 24.42 21.71
N ARG A 110 9.76 24.16 21.88
CA ARG A 110 9.27 22.87 22.42
C ARG A 110 9.69 21.67 21.57
N LEU A 111 9.63 21.79 20.24
CA LEU A 111 10.07 20.73 19.33
C LEU A 111 11.60 20.52 19.41
N GLU A 112 12.38 21.60 19.52
CA GLU A 112 13.83 21.52 19.70
C GLU A 112 14.23 20.90 21.04
N GLU A 113 13.54 21.25 22.12
CA GLU A 113 13.73 20.62 23.42
C GLU A 113 13.42 19.12 23.35
N ALA A 114 12.33 18.73 22.67
CA ALA A 114 11.99 17.34 22.43
C ALA A 114 13.11 16.61 21.63
N LYS A 115 13.68 17.23 20.59
CA LYS A 115 14.85 16.71 19.85
C LYS A 115 16.07 16.51 20.75
N LYS A 116 16.41 17.53 21.57
CA LYS A 116 17.56 17.48 22.49
C LYS A 116 17.38 16.38 23.53
N ARG A 117 16.17 16.22 24.07
CA ARG A 117 15.80 15.17 25.02
C ARG A 117 15.91 13.78 24.38
N GLU A 118 15.41 13.62 23.16
CA GLU A 118 15.53 12.37 22.39
C GLU A 118 16.99 12.01 22.11
N ALA A 119 17.82 12.96 21.66
CA ALA A 119 19.24 12.73 21.41
C ALA A 119 19.98 12.29 22.69
N ARG A 120 19.64 12.87 23.85
CA ARG A 120 20.16 12.44 25.16
C ARG A 120 19.75 11.02 25.50
N MET A 121 18.47 10.66 25.29
CA MET A 121 17.97 9.29 25.52
C MET A 121 18.64 8.27 24.60
N LYS A 122 18.81 8.58 23.30
CA LYS A 122 19.49 7.70 22.33
C LYS A 122 20.97 7.52 22.65
N LYS A 123 21.67 8.59 23.04
CA LYS A 123 23.06 8.50 23.54
C LYS A 123 23.17 7.64 24.80
N ALA A 124 22.25 7.79 25.74
CA ALA A 124 22.22 6.97 26.96
C ALA A 124 21.89 5.49 26.67
N ALA A 125 20.98 5.22 25.74
CA ALA A 125 20.64 3.87 25.29
C ALA A 125 21.83 3.20 24.57
N ASN A 126 22.49 3.91 23.65
CA ASN A 126 23.69 3.42 22.97
C ASN A 126 24.86 3.20 23.94
N ALA A 127 25.06 4.09 24.92
CA ALA A 127 26.06 3.91 25.97
C ALA A 127 25.77 2.66 26.83
N ARG A 128 24.49 2.36 27.11
CA ARG A 128 24.07 1.12 27.79
C ARG A 128 24.26 -0.12 26.91
N TYR A 129 23.99 -0.03 25.61
CA TYR A 129 24.22 -1.13 24.65
C TYR A 129 25.71 -1.45 24.52
N THR A 130 26.57 -0.45 24.43
CA THR A 130 28.04 -0.63 24.36
C THR A 130 28.58 -1.25 25.65
N LYS A 131 28.03 -0.89 26.82
CA LYS A 131 28.33 -1.58 28.10
C LYS A 131 27.79 -3.01 28.17
N ARG A 132 26.60 -3.28 27.61
CA ARG A 132 25.99 -4.62 27.58
C ARG A 132 26.70 -5.59 26.63
N VAL A 133 27.19 -5.13 25.48
CA VAL A 133 27.97 -5.97 24.54
C VAL A 133 29.33 -6.35 25.13
N VAL A 134 29.96 -5.45 25.91
CA VAL A 134 31.22 -5.75 26.62
C VAL A 134 30.99 -6.64 27.86
N SER A 135 29.85 -6.52 28.56
CA SER A 135 29.48 -7.41 29.69
C SER A 135 29.02 -8.80 29.24
N ALA A 136 28.24 -8.88 28.15
CA ALA A 136 27.69 -10.14 27.64
C ALA A 136 28.77 -11.08 27.09
N LEU A 137 29.86 -10.55 26.52
CA LEU A 137 31.03 -11.35 26.11
C LEU A 137 31.82 -11.96 27.29
N LEU A 138 31.55 -11.53 28.54
CA LEU A 138 32.20 -12.02 29.77
C LEU A 138 31.26 -12.81 30.70
N GLU A 139 29.95 -12.79 30.47
CA GLU A 139 28.95 -13.48 31.32
C GLU A 139 28.42 -14.81 30.72
N ASP A 140 28.64 -15.08 29.43
CA ASP A 140 28.25 -16.35 28.78
C ASP A 140 29.08 -17.58 29.24
N PHE A 141 30.09 -17.40 30.11
CA PHE A 141 30.87 -18.50 30.68
C PHE A 141 30.47 -18.88 32.13
N ARG A 142 29.44 -18.24 32.73
CA ARG A 142 29.17 -18.41 34.18
C ARG A 142 27.70 -18.60 34.59
N MET A 143 26.80 -18.93 33.66
CA MET A 143 25.40 -19.26 33.95
C MET A 143 25.01 -20.63 33.35
N PHE A 144 25.63 -21.70 33.85
CA PHE A 144 25.20 -23.10 33.62
C PHE A 144 24.89 -23.86 34.93
N ILE A 145 24.96 -23.22 36.11
CA ILE A 145 24.63 -23.87 37.39
C ILE A 145 23.80 -22.91 38.26
N CYS A 146 22.70 -23.46 38.82
CA CYS A 146 21.70 -22.88 39.74
C CYS A 146 20.44 -22.23 39.13
N PHE A 147 19.41 -23.04 38.91
CA PHE A 147 18.07 -22.74 39.42
C PHE A 147 17.26 -24.03 39.67
N GLN A 148 17.25 -24.48 40.93
CA GLN A 148 16.34 -25.50 41.44
C GLN A 148 15.55 -24.88 42.61
N LYS A 149 14.23 -25.08 42.59
CA LYS A 149 13.22 -24.88 43.65
C LYS A 149 12.66 -23.47 43.89
N ARG A 150 11.41 -23.28 43.44
CA ARG A 150 10.18 -22.89 44.18
C ARG A 150 9.10 -22.73 43.09
N GLY A 151 7.95 -23.40 43.06
CA GLY A 151 7.07 -23.85 44.15
C GLY A 151 5.92 -22.85 44.25
N THR A 152 4.90 -22.99 43.40
CA THR A 152 3.67 -22.16 43.41
C THR A 152 2.45 -23.05 43.29
N GLU A 153 1.54 -22.87 44.25
CA GLU A 153 0.29 -23.61 44.44
C GLU A 153 -0.76 -23.32 43.35
N PRO A 154 -1.70 -24.24 43.08
CA PRO A 154 -2.77 -24.02 42.12
C PRO A 154 -3.89 -23.19 42.75
N VAL A 155 -4.15 -22.00 42.20
CA VAL A 155 -5.38 -21.25 42.47
C VAL A 155 -6.52 -21.88 41.65
N THR A 156 -7.46 -22.50 42.33
CA THR A 156 -8.73 -22.98 41.78
C THR A 156 -9.64 -21.79 41.48
N ILE A 157 -9.90 -21.53 40.19
CA ILE A 157 -10.93 -20.58 39.77
C ILE A 157 -12.27 -21.34 39.73
N VAL A 158 -13.16 -20.99 40.64
CA VAL A 158 -14.56 -21.41 40.65
C VAL A 158 -15.27 -20.72 39.49
N ALA A 159 -15.91 -21.51 38.62
CA ALA A 159 -16.69 -21.00 37.50
C ALA A 159 -18.03 -20.45 37.99
N ASP A 160 -18.17 -19.12 38.00
CA ASP A 160 -19.48 -18.49 38.15
C ASP A 160 -20.12 -18.25 36.76
N HIS A 161 -21.34 -18.73 36.62
CA HIS A 161 -22.10 -18.64 35.38
C HIS A 161 -22.70 -17.25 35.21
N ASN A 162 -22.09 -16.42 34.35
CA ASN A 162 -22.74 -15.21 33.85
C ASN A 162 -22.99 -15.31 32.34
N ASP A 163 -24.14 -15.88 31.97
CA ASP A 163 -24.61 -15.98 30.57
C ASP A 163 -25.07 -14.61 30.01
N ASP A 164 -25.13 -13.57 30.85
CA ASP A 164 -25.54 -12.20 30.49
C ASP A 164 -24.56 -11.51 29.55
N ALA A 165 -23.28 -11.90 29.61
CA ALA A 165 -22.22 -11.36 28.75
C ALA A 165 -22.46 -11.61 27.24
N PHE A 166 -23.34 -12.56 26.89
CA PHE A 166 -23.59 -12.96 25.51
C PHE A 166 -24.89 -12.38 24.91
N LEU A 167 -25.65 -11.57 25.65
CA LEU A 167 -26.88 -10.92 25.15
C LEU A 167 -26.57 -9.63 24.37
N PRO A 168 -27.25 -9.33 23.24
CA PRO A 168 -27.05 -8.08 22.50
C PRO A 168 -27.47 -6.86 23.34
N GLU A 169 -26.77 -5.74 23.17
CA GLU A 169 -27.07 -4.49 23.88
C GLU A 169 -28.29 -3.80 23.23
N SER A 170 -29.24 -3.35 24.05
CA SER A 170 -30.41 -2.58 23.60
C SER A 170 -30.04 -1.09 23.59
N GLY A 171 -29.84 -0.49 22.41
CA GLY A 171 -29.51 0.92 22.29
C GLY A 171 -30.78 1.77 22.13
N ASP A 172 -31.01 2.69 23.07
CA ASP A 172 -32.01 3.75 22.92
C ASP A 172 -31.63 4.71 21.78
N GLY A 173 -32.64 5.07 20.98
CA GLY A 173 -32.52 5.76 19.70
C GLY A 173 -32.00 7.20 19.79
N SER A 174 -30.68 7.35 19.72
CA SER A 174 -30.04 8.60 19.30
C SER A 174 -29.24 8.35 18.02
N THR A 175 -29.47 9.20 17.02
CA THR A 175 -28.93 9.13 15.66
C THR A 175 -27.40 9.32 15.68
N GLN A 176 -26.64 8.25 15.88
CA GLN A 176 -25.17 8.25 15.78
C GLN A 176 -24.75 8.21 14.30
N LYS A 177 -23.85 9.12 13.91
CA LYS A 177 -23.31 9.22 12.54
C LYS A 177 -22.51 7.96 12.19
N GLU A 178 -22.58 7.55 10.93
CA GLU A 178 -22.13 6.24 10.39
C GLU A 178 -20.66 5.87 10.66
N GLY A 179 -19.80 6.83 11.01
CA GLY A 179 -18.37 6.62 11.31
C GLY A 179 -18.01 6.34 12.78
N GLU A 180 -18.97 6.39 13.73
CA GLU A 180 -18.69 6.28 15.18
C GLU A 180 -18.66 4.83 15.72
N ILE A 181 -18.77 3.83 14.85
CA ILE A 181 -19.19 2.46 15.20
C ILE A 181 -18.01 1.53 15.54
N TYR A 182 -16.77 1.90 15.19
CA TYR A 182 -15.55 1.13 15.48
C TYR A 182 -14.90 1.41 16.85
N MET A 183 -15.51 2.24 17.70
CA MET A 183 -15.00 2.56 19.03
C MET A 183 -15.81 1.88 20.13
N SER A 184 -15.15 1.33 21.16
CA SER A 184 -15.84 0.84 22.35
C SER A 184 -16.42 2.01 23.14
N PRO A 185 -17.52 1.83 23.91
CA PRO A 185 -18.04 2.86 24.81
C PRO A 185 -16.99 3.38 25.80
N ALA A 186 -16.04 2.54 26.22
CA ALA A 186 -14.89 2.93 27.03
C ALA A 186 -13.89 3.81 26.25
N LEU A 187 -13.58 3.48 25.00
CA LEU A 187 -12.74 4.30 24.11
C LEU A 187 -13.43 5.63 23.76
N ARG A 188 -14.76 5.63 23.63
CA ARG A 188 -15.60 6.82 23.45
C ARG A 188 -15.64 7.67 24.72
N ALA A 189 -15.74 7.07 25.90
CA ALA A 189 -15.68 7.77 27.18
C ALA A 189 -14.29 8.38 27.41
N LEU A 190 -13.21 7.74 26.94
CA LEU A 190 -11.87 8.33 26.91
C LEU A 190 -11.77 9.52 25.95
N MET A 191 -12.29 9.39 24.73
CA MET A 191 -12.28 10.47 23.73
C MET A 191 -13.22 11.63 24.13
N ALA A 192 -14.37 11.34 24.72
CA ALA A 192 -15.38 12.32 25.13
C ALA A 192 -15.09 12.97 26.49
N LYS A 193 -14.44 12.28 27.44
CA LYS A 193 -13.90 12.92 28.67
C LYS A 193 -12.64 13.73 28.39
N SER A 194 -11.92 13.45 27.29
CA SER A 194 -10.84 14.31 26.79
C SER A 194 -11.39 15.64 26.26
N GLY A 195 -12.61 15.66 25.71
CA GLY A 195 -13.30 16.90 25.26
C GLY A 195 -14.10 17.68 26.32
N SER A 196 -14.04 17.35 27.61
CA SER A 196 -14.85 18.02 28.65
C SER A 196 -14.04 18.47 29.88
N GLY A 197 -12.74 18.67 29.72
CA GLY A 197 -11.82 18.81 30.87
C GLY A 197 -10.85 19.99 30.84
N ARG A 198 -11.01 20.99 29.96
CA ARG A 198 -10.38 22.33 29.98
C ARG A 198 -10.76 23.03 28.67
N ASN A 199 -10.81 24.35 28.64
CA ASN A 199 -10.96 25.14 27.41
C ASN A 199 -9.94 24.65 26.36
N GLU A 200 -10.37 23.79 25.44
CA GLU A 200 -9.60 23.46 24.24
C GLU A 200 -9.72 24.68 23.32
N GLU A 201 -8.67 25.50 23.25
CA GLU A 201 -8.42 26.21 22.00
C GLU A 201 -8.41 25.13 20.91
N GLU A 202 -9.37 25.14 19.97
CA GLU A 202 -9.39 24.23 18.81
C GLU A 202 -7.98 24.17 18.22
N GLU A 203 -7.28 23.05 18.41
CA GLU A 203 -5.88 22.95 17.98
C GLU A 203 -5.86 23.16 16.45
N PRO A 204 -5.13 24.17 15.93
CA PRO A 204 -5.25 24.56 14.54
C PRO A 204 -4.77 23.44 13.63
N THR A 205 -5.70 22.84 12.88
CA THR A 205 -5.38 21.85 11.86
C THR A 205 -4.61 22.52 10.72
N CYS A 206 -3.41 22.01 10.43
CA CYS A 206 -2.64 22.48 9.28
C CYS A 206 -3.06 21.72 8.01
N THR A 207 -2.85 22.33 6.84
CA THR A 207 -2.89 21.62 5.56
C THR A 207 -1.81 20.52 5.56
N LYS A 208 -2.14 19.36 5.00
CA LYS A 208 -1.34 18.14 5.06
C LYS A 208 -1.16 17.53 3.68
N ILE A 209 -0.08 16.77 3.57
CA ILE A 209 0.18 15.87 2.45
C ILE A 209 0.01 14.45 2.94
N TYR A 210 -0.94 13.71 2.37
CA TYR A 210 -1.09 12.28 2.56
C TYR A 210 -0.30 11.56 1.47
N TYR A 211 0.80 10.92 1.85
CA TYR A 211 1.63 10.12 0.95
C TYR A 211 1.28 8.64 1.10
N ALA A 212 0.73 8.04 0.05
CA ALA A 212 0.30 6.67 0.02
C ALA A 212 1.13 5.81 -0.94
N SER A 213 1.51 4.61 -0.49
CA SER A 213 2.24 3.63 -1.30
C SER A 213 1.71 2.21 -1.06
N ARG A 214 2.04 1.28 -1.96
CA ARG A 214 1.58 -0.11 -1.91
C ARG A 214 2.16 -0.89 -0.73
N THR A 215 3.48 -0.79 -0.48
CA THR A 215 4.17 -1.59 0.54
C THR A 215 4.81 -0.73 1.63
N HIS A 216 4.97 -1.31 2.82
CA HIS A 216 5.70 -0.69 3.92
C HIS A 216 7.14 -0.34 3.53
N SER A 217 7.83 -1.25 2.83
CA SER A 217 9.21 -1.03 2.37
C SER A 217 9.36 0.18 1.44
N GLN A 218 8.35 0.52 0.65
CA GLN A 218 8.35 1.73 -0.17
C GLN A 218 8.15 2.99 0.69
N LEU A 219 7.27 2.94 1.70
CA LEU A 219 7.07 4.05 2.63
C LEU A 219 8.35 4.36 3.44
N SER A 220 9.08 3.33 3.87
CA SER A 220 10.38 3.52 4.55
C SER A 220 11.43 4.20 3.65
N GLN A 221 11.30 4.15 2.32
CA GLN A 221 12.20 4.86 1.39
C GLN A 221 11.87 6.35 1.28
N VAL A 222 10.65 6.78 1.66
CA VAL A 222 10.22 8.19 1.55
C VAL A 222 10.96 9.07 2.55
N LEU A 223 11.18 8.59 3.78
CA LEU A 223 11.76 9.40 4.85
C LEU A 223 13.23 9.76 4.63
N PRO A 224 14.11 8.84 4.19
CA PRO A 224 15.47 9.20 3.79
C PRO A 224 15.52 10.22 2.65
N GLU A 225 14.60 10.13 1.67
CA GLU A 225 14.51 11.11 0.58
C GLU A 225 14.01 12.47 1.09
N LEU A 226 13.07 12.50 2.04
CA LEU A 226 12.62 13.72 2.71
C LEU A 226 13.78 14.39 3.48
N GLN A 227 14.58 13.61 4.21
CA GLN A 227 15.74 14.11 4.95
C GLN A 227 16.82 14.70 4.05
N ARG A 228 16.89 14.28 2.77
CA ARG A 228 17.80 14.88 1.79
C ARG A 228 17.35 16.26 1.34
N LEU A 229 16.04 16.57 1.38
CA LEU A 229 15.56 17.89 0.96
C LEU A 229 16.15 18.99 1.84
N GLN A 230 16.62 20.06 1.20
CA GLN A 230 17.13 21.25 1.87
C GLN A 230 15.97 22.19 2.19
N LEU A 231 15.06 21.74 3.05
CA LEU A 231 13.97 22.58 3.52
C LEU A 231 14.58 23.72 4.35
N HIS A 232 14.72 24.90 3.75
CA HIS A 232 15.23 26.08 4.44
C HIS A 232 14.36 26.40 5.65
N ALA A 233 15.01 26.73 6.76
CA ALA A 233 14.37 27.26 7.95
C ALA A 233 13.42 28.40 7.55
N ARG A 234 12.25 28.46 8.21
CA ARG A 234 11.20 29.48 8.03
C ARG A 234 11.63 30.92 8.33
N SER A 235 12.92 31.22 8.37
CA SER A 235 13.47 32.55 8.60
C SER A 235 14.60 32.84 7.60
N GLN A 236 14.22 33.39 6.45
CA GLN A 236 15.00 34.46 5.86
C GLN A 236 14.10 35.68 5.82
N HIS A 237 14.46 36.68 6.63
CA HIS A 237 14.04 38.05 6.45
C HIS A 237 14.26 38.44 4.99
N HIS A 238 13.18 38.47 4.18
CA HIS A 238 13.14 39.42 3.09
C HIS A 238 13.12 40.79 3.75
N SER A 239 14.30 41.42 3.77
CA SER A 239 14.41 42.85 3.98
C SER A 239 13.78 43.52 2.76
N ASP A 240 12.48 43.79 2.84
CA ASP A 240 11.94 44.90 2.09
C ASP A 240 12.62 46.16 2.65
N SER A 241 13.51 46.73 1.84
CA SER A 241 14.09 48.03 2.07
C SER A 241 12.97 49.06 2.07
N ASP A 242 12.58 49.54 3.26
CA ASP A 242 12.40 50.97 3.52
C ASP A 242 12.01 51.24 5.00
N SER A 243 12.72 52.24 5.56
CA SER A 243 12.45 53.04 6.77
C SER A 243 13.05 52.64 8.14
N PRO A 244 13.39 53.66 8.98
CA PRO A 244 14.63 53.67 9.74
C PRO A 244 14.46 53.53 11.26
N LEU A 245 15.51 52.96 11.87
CA LEU A 245 16.04 53.19 13.23
C LEU A 245 15.06 53.14 14.42
N LEU A 246 15.28 52.17 15.33
CA LEU A 246 15.42 52.44 16.77
C LEU A 246 16.31 51.37 17.42
N HIS A 247 17.36 51.85 18.08
CA HIS A 247 18.43 51.10 18.72
C HIS A 247 17.95 50.57 20.09
N VAL A 248 18.01 49.25 20.33
CA VAL A 248 17.82 48.66 21.67
C VAL A 248 19.13 47.97 22.07
N PRO A 249 19.69 48.22 23.27
CA PRO A 249 21.03 47.75 23.63
C PRO A 249 21.04 46.25 23.93
N ARG A 250 21.90 45.49 23.24
CA ARG A 250 22.18 44.08 23.53
C ARG A 250 22.97 43.96 24.83
N LYS A 251 22.41 43.17 25.76
CA LYS A 251 23.08 42.72 27.00
C LYS A 251 24.15 41.68 26.63
N ARG A 252 25.38 41.90 27.08
CA ARG A 252 26.56 41.03 26.86
C ARG A 252 26.29 39.59 27.31
N GLN A 253 26.53 38.61 26.44
CA GLN A 253 26.72 37.20 26.80
C GLN A 253 28.16 36.82 26.48
N SER A 254 28.75 36.11 27.43
CA SER A 254 30.13 35.61 27.48
C SER A 254 30.41 34.55 26.43
N ASP A 255 31.64 34.56 25.95
CA ASP A 255 32.23 33.68 24.95
C ASP A 255 32.09 32.19 25.29
N SER A 256 31.50 31.44 24.36
CA SER A 256 31.84 30.04 24.12
C SER A 256 31.70 29.80 22.61
N GLU A 257 32.83 29.73 21.95
CA GLU A 257 32.99 29.36 20.54
C GLU A 257 32.52 27.91 20.35
N ASP A 258 31.33 27.73 19.77
CA ASP A 258 30.98 26.55 19.00
C ASP A 258 30.16 27.05 17.81
N GLU A 259 30.71 26.83 16.62
CA GLU A 259 30.24 27.38 15.35
C GLU A 259 28.79 26.99 15.04
N ASN A 260 28.07 27.96 14.49
CA ASN A 260 26.69 27.90 14.02
C ASN A 260 26.44 26.78 12.99
N ALA A 261 26.18 25.56 13.44
CA ALA A 261 25.40 24.59 12.67
C ALA A 261 23.92 24.89 12.91
N VAL A 262 23.33 25.78 12.09
CA VAL A 262 21.88 25.99 12.07
C VAL A 262 21.24 24.63 11.75
N ALA A 263 20.57 24.03 12.74
CA ALA A 263 19.95 22.73 12.57
C ALA A 263 18.86 22.82 11.48
N PRO A 264 18.84 21.92 10.47
CA PRO A 264 17.83 21.96 9.43
C PRO A 264 16.43 21.86 10.06
N SER A 265 15.53 22.77 9.70
CA SER A 265 14.13 22.72 10.12
C SER A 265 13.52 21.44 9.55
N CYS A 266 13.16 20.52 10.41
CA CYS A 266 12.66 19.23 9.98
C CYS A 266 11.15 19.28 9.79
N SER A 267 10.67 18.78 8.65
CA SER A 267 9.24 18.60 8.38
C SER A 267 8.57 17.78 9.49
N ARG A 268 7.37 18.18 9.90
CA ARG A 268 6.56 17.45 10.87
C ARG A 268 5.93 16.24 10.18
N THR A 269 6.48 15.06 10.41
CA THR A 269 6.10 13.83 9.69
C THR A 269 5.64 12.73 10.63
N VAL A 270 4.62 11.97 10.23
CA VAL A 270 4.16 10.78 10.96
C VAL A 270 3.91 9.61 10.00
N SER A 271 4.40 8.43 10.37
CA SER A 271 4.12 7.19 9.67
C SER A 271 3.04 6.38 10.36
N LEU A 272 2.04 5.95 9.58
CA LEU A 272 0.91 5.16 10.07
C LEU A 272 1.11 3.68 9.75
N GLY A 273 0.98 2.85 10.78
CA GLY A 273 1.13 1.40 10.70
C GLY A 273 -0.03 0.63 11.32
N SER A 274 -0.07 -0.66 11.03
CA SER A 274 -1.00 -1.60 11.68
C SER A 274 -0.58 -1.88 13.13
N ARG A 275 -1.51 -2.38 13.97
CA ARG A 275 -1.15 -2.85 15.32
C ARG A 275 -0.12 -3.97 15.29
N LYS A 276 -0.10 -4.77 14.23
CA LYS A 276 0.88 -5.85 14.03
C LYS A 276 2.32 -5.33 13.95
N GLN A 277 2.51 -4.11 13.46
CA GLN A 277 3.81 -3.46 13.31
C GLN A 277 4.16 -2.59 14.51
N LEU A 278 3.20 -1.82 15.04
CA LEU A 278 3.45 -0.81 16.09
C LEU A 278 3.24 -1.30 17.53
N CYS A 279 2.72 -2.52 17.74
CA CYS A 279 2.53 -3.04 19.10
C CYS A 279 3.87 -3.44 19.73
N ILE A 280 4.14 -2.89 20.91
CA ILE A 280 5.34 -3.18 21.71
C ILE A 280 5.07 -4.11 22.90
N ASN A 281 3.82 -4.59 23.06
CA ASN A 281 3.46 -5.55 24.09
C ASN A 281 3.82 -6.98 23.64
N ASP A 282 4.98 -7.47 24.09
CA ASP A 282 5.46 -8.81 23.72
C ASP A 282 4.60 -9.94 24.27
N GLU A 283 3.90 -9.76 25.40
CA GLU A 283 2.94 -10.75 25.92
C GLU A 283 1.77 -10.95 24.96
N LEU A 284 1.26 -9.85 24.40
CA LEU A 284 0.18 -9.89 23.43
C LEU A 284 0.62 -10.51 22.09
N ARG A 285 1.87 -10.23 21.68
CA ARG A 285 2.47 -10.79 20.45
C ARG A 285 2.76 -12.28 20.58
N ALA A 286 3.27 -12.72 21.73
CA ALA A 286 3.58 -14.12 22.01
C ALA A 286 2.33 -14.99 22.15
N ALA A 287 1.19 -14.40 22.54
CA ALA A 287 -0.07 -15.13 22.74
C ALA A 287 -0.67 -15.73 21.46
N GLY A 288 -0.15 -15.42 20.27
CA GLY A 288 -0.62 -15.98 18.99
C GLY A 288 -2.06 -15.60 18.59
N ARG A 289 -2.70 -14.69 19.36
CA ARG A 289 -4.04 -14.16 19.11
C ARG A 289 -4.00 -13.01 18.10
N ASP A 290 -5.15 -12.67 17.50
CA ASP A 290 -5.21 -11.46 16.68
C ASP A 290 -4.97 -10.22 17.53
N LEU A 291 -3.92 -9.48 17.19
CA LEU A 291 -3.44 -8.33 17.95
C LEU A 291 -4.50 -7.23 18.05
N ASP A 292 -5.37 -7.11 17.04
CA ASP A 292 -6.42 -6.11 17.02
C ASP A 292 -7.51 -6.38 18.06
N GLU A 293 -7.91 -7.64 18.22
CA GLU A 293 -8.91 -8.07 19.20
C GLU A 293 -8.35 -8.04 20.62
N GLY A 294 -7.19 -8.65 20.85
CA GLY A 294 -6.57 -8.68 22.17
C GLY A 294 -6.20 -7.28 22.68
N CYS A 295 -5.83 -6.35 21.79
CA CYS A 295 -5.66 -4.94 22.16
C CYS A 295 -6.99 -4.29 22.58
N ARG A 296 -8.09 -4.61 21.88
CA ARG A 296 -9.42 -4.08 22.20
C ARG A 296 -9.99 -4.64 23.50
N GLU A 297 -9.75 -5.91 23.81
CA GLU A 297 -10.09 -6.52 25.10
C GLU A 297 -9.42 -5.75 26.25
N MET A 298 -8.09 -5.58 26.19
CA MET A 298 -7.34 -4.83 27.22
C MET A 298 -7.75 -3.36 27.34
N LEU A 299 -8.37 -2.76 26.32
CA LEU A 299 -8.88 -1.38 26.40
C LEU A 299 -10.22 -1.27 27.13
N ASN A 300 -10.99 -2.37 27.22
CA ASN A 300 -12.30 -2.40 27.88
C ASN A 300 -12.23 -2.92 29.33
N GLU A 301 -11.11 -3.54 29.71
CA GLU A 301 -10.85 -3.99 31.07
C GLU A 301 -10.57 -2.81 32.03
N PRO A 302 -10.82 -2.97 33.35
CA PRO A 302 -10.51 -1.97 34.37
C PRO A 302 -8.99 -1.67 34.43
N GLU A 303 -8.62 -0.51 35.00
CA GLU A 303 -7.25 0.05 34.94
C GLU A 303 -6.13 -0.93 35.31
N GLU A 304 -6.37 -1.84 36.26
CA GLU A 304 -5.41 -2.86 36.71
C GLU A 304 -5.04 -3.88 35.64
N LYS A 305 -5.91 -4.10 34.64
CA LYS A 305 -5.73 -5.07 33.54
C LYS A 305 -5.55 -4.38 32.18
N ARG A 306 -5.43 -3.05 32.17
CA ARG A 306 -5.22 -2.27 30.95
C ARG A 306 -3.80 -2.48 30.42
N CYS A 307 -3.59 -2.17 29.14
CA CYS A 307 -2.26 -2.29 28.54
C CYS A 307 -1.24 -1.40 29.30
N PRO A 308 -0.10 -1.95 29.76
CA PRO A 308 0.91 -1.21 30.53
C PRO A 308 1.52 -0.01 29.81
N TYR A 309 1.50 -0.03 28.48
CA TYR A 309 2.09 0.99 27.61
C TYR A 309 1.15 2.17 27.32
N LEU A 310 -0.06 2.16 27.88
CA LEU A 310 -1.01 3.26 27.75
C LEU A 310 -1.02 4.05 29.07
N PRO A 311 -0.98 5.40 29.03
CA PRO A 311 -0.95 6.17 30.26
C PRO A 311 -2.23 5.96 31.09
N PRO A 312 -2.15 6.08 32.42
CA PRO A 312 -3.32 6.07 33.31
C PRO A 312 -4.35 7.13 32.93
N MET A 313 -5.62 6.93 33.29
CA MET A 313 -6.67 7.91 32.98
C MET A 313 -6.36 9.24 33.68
N GLY A 314 -6.09 10.29 32.90
CA GLY A 314 -5.79 11.65 33.39
C GLY A 314 -4.34 12.12 33.20
N ASP A 315 -3.39 11.24 32.88
CA ASP A 315 -2.00 11.62 32.55
C ASP A 315 -1.80 11.74 31.03
N GLU A 316 -2.58 12.62 30.41
CA GLU A 316 -2.53 12.83 28.95
C GLU A 316 -1.23 13.52 28.51
N VAL A 317 -0.56 14.22 29.43
CA VAL A 317 0.67 14.98 29.18
C VAL A 317 1.76 14.07 28.62
N ARG A 318 1.96 12.89 29.20
CA ARG A 318 2.97 11.94 28.68
C ARG A 318 2.73 11.54 27.23
N MET A 319 1.47 11.44 26.82
CA MET A 319 1.12 11.09 25.44
C MET A 319 1.31 12.28 24.49
N LEU A 320 1.09 13.51 24.97
CA LEU A 320 1.38 14.74 24.23
C LEU A 320 2.89 14.97 24.08
N ASP A 321 3.68 14.70 25.13
CA ASP A 321 5.14 14.76 25.06
C ASP A 321 5.69 13.76 24.03
N PHE A 322 5.13 12.54 24.02
CA PHE A 322 5.51 11.53 23.04
C PHE A 322 5.06 11.90 21.62
N ARG A 323 3.89 12.53 21.46
CA ARG A 323 3.44 13.11 20.18
C ARG A 323 4.46 14.12 19.66
N ASP A 324 4.92 15.03 20.52
CA ASP A 324 5.87 16.07 20.12
C ASP A 324 7.24 15.47 19.80
N GLN A 325 7.65 14.41 20.51
CA GLN A 325 8.83 13.61 20.14
C GLN A 325 8.68 12.91 18.78
N ILE A 326 7.49 12.40 18.43
CA ILE A 326 7.23 11.81 17.11
C ILE A 326 7.38 12.86 16.02
N LEU A 327 6.82 14.06 16.21
CA LEU A 327 6.84 15.13 15.20
C LEU A 327 8.19 15.84 15.11
N ALA A 328 9.02 15.76 16.14
CA ALA A 328 10.33 16.37 16.21
C ALA A 328 11.31 15.81 15.15
N THR A 329 11.33 14.49 14.96
CA THR A 329 12.18 13.85 13.96
C THR A 329 11.37 12.85 13.15
N PRO A 330 11.44 12.86 11.80
CA PRO A 330 10.78 11.89 10.95
C PRO A 330 11.26 10.49 11.30
N LYS A 331 10.32 9.63 11.66
CA LYS A 331 10.54 8.24 12.06
C LYS A 331 9.72 7.33 11.16
N ASP A 332 10.33 6.25 10.68
CA ASP A 332 9.58 5.19 10.01
C ASP A 332 8.78 4.35 11.02
N ILE A 333 8.06 3.33 10.56
CA ILE A 333 7.21 2.53 11.47
C ILE A 333 8.06 1.74 12.50
N GLU A 334 9.25 1.29 12.11
CA GLU A 334 10.13 0.52 13.00
C GLU A 334 10.83 1.45 14.00
N ASP A 335 11.28 2.62 13.55
CA ASP A 335 11.81 3.70 14.40
C ASP A 335 10.77 4.18 15.40
N LEU A 336 9.49 4.29 15.00
CA LEU A 336 8.38 4.62 15.90
C LEU A 336 8.16 3.53 16.95
N ALA A 337 8.23 2.26 16.56
CA ALA A 337 8.11 1.15 17.49
C ALA A 337 9.27 1.15 18.50
N GLU A 338 10.50 1.40 18.06
CA GLU A 338 11.66 1.53 18.94
C GLU A 338 11.56 2.75 19.86
N ALA A 339 11.11 3.90 19.35
CA ALA A 339 10.88 5.10 20.15
C ALA A 339 9.87 4.85 21.28
N GLY A 340 8.76 4.16 21.00
CA GLY A 340 7.81 3.79 22.05
C GLY A 340 8.35 2.78 23.05
N ARG A 341 9.21 1.84 22.63
CA ARG A 341 9.91 0.94 23.57
C ARG A 341 10.85 1.71 24.50
N MET A 342 11.57 2.71 23.98
CA MET A 342 12.48 3.52 24.78
C MET A 342 11.74 4.38 25.83
N VAL A 343 10.57 4.92 25.46
CA VAL A 343 9.78 5.79 26.35
C VAL A 343 8.81 4.99 27.24
N GLY A 344 8.50 3.74 26.87
CA GLY A 344 7.52 2.90 27.55
C GLY A 344 6.07 3.28 27.23
N LEU A 345 5.82 3.88 26.06
CA LEU A 345 4.50 4.34 25.62
C LEU A 345 4.10 3.70 24.29
N CYS A 346 2.80 3.53 24.08
CA CYS A 346 2.25 2.85 22.90
C CYS A 346 2.47 3.68 21.61
N PRO A 347 3.28 3.20 20.65
CA PRO A 347 3.51 3.88 19.36
C PRO A 347 2.24 4.06 18.54
N TYR A 348 1.33 3.08 18.58
CA TYR A 348 0.11 3.08 17.80
C TYR A 348 -0.84 4.23 18.18
N PHE A 349 -1.04 4.47 19.48
CA PHE A 349 -1.86 5.59 19.93
C PHE A 349 -1.11 6.92 19.87
N GLY A 350 0.21 6.92 20.10
CA GLY A 350 1.04 8.11 19.95
C GLY A 350 1.03 8.69 18.53
N SER A 351 1.22 7.85 17.51
CA SER A 351 1.18 8.26 16.09
C SER A 351 -0.18 8.84 15.69
N ARG A 352 -1.29 8.28 16.20
CA ARG A 352 -2.65 8.82 15.97
C ARG A 352 -2.84 10.23 16.52
N ARG A 353 -2.30 10.52 17.72
CA ARG A 353 -2.34 11.87 18.29
C ARG A 353 -1.46 12.87 17.53
N ALA A 354 -0.50 12.39 16.75
CA ALA A 354 0.37 13.24 15.93
C ALA A 354 -0.25 13.68 14.59
N ILE A 355 -1.28 12.98 14.11
CA ILE A 355 -1.92 13.26 12.80
C ILE A 355 -2.35 14.73 12.65
N PRO A 356 -3.06 15.38 13.60
CA PRO A 356 -3.57 16.74 13.39
C PRO A 356 -2.50 17.80 13.13
N ARG A 357 -1.30 17.62 13.73
CA ARG A 357 -0.16 18.56 13.65
C ARG A 357 0.91 18.14 12.62
N ALA A 358 0.77 16.99 11.98
CA ALA A 358 1.68 16.54 10.94
C ALA A 358 1.44 17.27 9.61
N GLU A 359 2.52 17.67 8.96
CA GLU A 359 2.55 18.24 7.61
C GLU A 359 2.58 17.14 6.55
N LEU A 360 3.27 16.03 6.84
CA LEU A 360 3.35 14.84 5.99
C LEU A 360 2.88 13.60 6.76
N VAL A 361 1.88 12.91 6.23
CA VAL A 361 1.36 11.65 6.78
C VAL A 361 1.63 10.54 5.76
N THR A 362 2.46 9.56 6.11
CA THR A 362 2.73 8.41 5.24
C THR A 362 1.86 7.22 5.63
N LEU A 363 1.09 6.65 4.70
CA LEU A 363 0.19 5.52 4.97
C LEU A 363 0.10 4.49 3.83
N PRO A 364 -0.28 3.23 4.10
CA PRO A 364 -0.57 2.25 3.05
C PRO A 364 -1.85 2.58 2.27
N TYR A 365 -1.94 2.11 1.01
CA TYR A 365 -3.13 2.24 0.15
C TYR A 365 -4.44 1.89 0.86
N ASN A 366 -4.46 0.78 1.60
CA ASN A 366 -5.69 0.27 2.22
C ASN A 366 -6.26 1.25 3.24
N LEU A 367 -5.41 1.98 3.98
CA LEU A 367 -5.87 2.96 4.98
C LEU A 367 -6.44 4.23 4.33
N LEU A 368 -5.98 4.57 3.11
CA LEU A 368 -6.47 5.70 2.34
C LEU A 368 -7.80 5.37 1.65
N LEU A 369 -7.87 4.21 1.00
CA LEU A 369 -8.98 3.84 0.11
C LEU A 369 -10.19 3.31 0.88
N GLN A 370 -9.99 2.69 2.05
CA GLN A 370 -11.10 2.22 2.86
C GLN A 370 -11.67 3.36 3.72
N ARG A 371 -12.94 3.71 3.49
CA ARG A 371 -13.64 4.75 4.25
C ARG A 371 -13.66 4.48 5.76
N SER A 372 -13.98 3.25 6.17
CA SER A 372 -13.99 2.85 7.58
C SER A 372 -12.62 3.00 8.26
N ALA A 373 -11.53 2.79 7.52
CA ALA A 373 -10.17 2.97 8.03
C ALA A 373 -9.82 4.46 8.21
N ARG A 374 -10.21 5.32 7.26
CA ARG A 374 -10.05 6.78 7.36
C ARG A 374 -10.79 7.35 8.55
N GLU A 375 -12.07 6.99 8.70
CA GLU A 375 -12.91 7.42 9.82
C GLU A 375 -12.33 6.96 11.17
N ALA A 376 -11.87 5.70 11.27
CA ALA A 376 -11.27 5.17 12.50
C ALA A 376 -9.90 5.79 12.86
N LEU A 377 -9.25 6.48 11.92
CA LEU A 377 -8.00 7.22 12.13
C LEU A 377 -8.22 8.73 12.28
N GLY A 378 -9.44 9.23 12.09
CA GLY A 378 -9.73 10.67 12.05
C GLY A 378 -9.07 11.37 10.87
N ILE A 379 -8.90 10.68 9.74
CA ILE A 379 -8.33 11.23 8.52
C ILE A 379 -9.43 11.97 7.76
N ASP A 380 -9.37 13.30 7.78
CA ASP A 380 -10.16 14.16 6.91
C ASP A 380 -9.33 14.57 5.69
N LEU A 381 -9.87 14.34 4.49
CA LEU A 381 -9.21 14.67 3.23
C LEU A 381 -9.65 16.04 2.68
N THR A 382 -10.57 16.73 3.34
CA THR A 382 -11.15 17.99 2.86
C THR A 382 -10.07 19.06 2.65
N ASP A 383 -9.94 19.52 1.40
CA ASP A 383 -8.93 20.48 0.93
C ASP A 383 -7.46 20.08 1.24
N GLN A 384 -7.19 18.77 1.37
CA GLN A 384 -5.84 18.21 1.58
C GLN A 384 -5.20 17.68 0.28
N ILE A 385 -3.89 17.49 0.28
CA ILE A 385 -3.15 16.92 -0.86
C ILE A 385 -2.99 15.43 -0.68
N VAL A 386 -3.30 14.64 -1.71
CA VAL A 386 -3.12 13.19 -1.71
C VAL A 386 -2.14 12.79 -2.81
N ILE A 387 -1.03 12.17 -2.44
CA ILE A 387 -0.03 11.62 -3.36
C ILE A 387 -0.09 10.10 -3.28
N ILE A 388 -0.37 9.44 -4.39
CA ILE A 388 -0.38 7.99 -4.52
C ILE A 388 0.80 7.59 -5.41
N ASP A 389 1.82 6.97 -4.80
CA ASP A 389 3.01 6.51 -5.49
C ASP A 389 2.92 5.01 -5.83
N GLU A 390 3.42 4.62 -7.00
CA GLU A 390 3.18 3.33 -7.65
C GLU A 390 1.71 3.08 -8.00
N ALA A 391 1.04 4.12 -8.50
CA ALA A 391 -0.38 4.14 -8.83
C ALA A 391 -0.81 3.13 -9.92
N HIS A 392 0.15 2.51 -10.63
CA HIS A 392 -0.16 1.44 -11.60
C HIS A 392 -0.84 0.22 -10.95
N ASN A 393 -0.68 0.04 -9.64
CA ASN A 393 -1.36 -1.00 -8.87
C ASN A 393 -2.72 -0.56 -8.29
N LEU A 394 -3.09 0.70 -8.42
CA LEU A 394 -4.29 1.26 -7.79
C LEU A 394 -5.57 0.54 -8.23
N ILE A 395 -5.77 0.35 -9.53
CA ILE A 395 -6.96 -0.34 -10.07
C ILE A 395 -7.04 -1.80 -9.56
N PRO A 396 -5.98 -2.64 -9.70
CA PRO A 396 -5.98 -3.98 -9.09
C PRO A 396 -6.26 -3.97 -7.59
N THR A 397 -5.70 -3.00 -6.83
CA THR A 397 -5.94 -2.88 -5.39
C THR A 397 -7.39 -2.54 -5.09
N LEU A 398 -8.00 -1.57 -5.78
CA LEU A 398 -9.42 -1.21 -5.62
C LEU A 398 -10.35 -2.39 -5.88
N LEU A 399 -10.13 -3.11 -6.98
CA LEU A 399 -10.90 -4.31 -7.31
C LEU A 399 -10.74 -5.41 -6.25
N SER A 400 -9.52 -5.60 -5.74
CA SER A 400 -9.24 -6.57 -4.66
C SER A 400 -9.91 -6.17 -3.33
N LEU A 401 -9.92 -4.88 -2.99
CA LEU A 401 -10.57 -4.37 -1.78
C LEU A 401 -12.09 -4.52 -1.81
N SER A 402 -12.69 -4.46 -3.01
CA SER A 402 -14.12 -4.70 -3.23
C SER A 402 -14.49 -6.19 -3.30
N ALA A 403 -13.50 -7.09 -3.37
CA ALA A 403 -13.75 -8.52 -3.53
C ALA A 403 -13.93 -9.20 -2.16
N THR A 404 -15.02 -9.95 -2.00
CA THR A 404 -15.30 -10.72 -0.77
C THR A 404 -15.49 -12.19 -1.10
N ARG A 405 -14.90 -13.07 -0.28
CA ARG A 405 -14.95 -14.52 -0.45
C ARG A 405 -15.69 -15.17 0.71
N LEU A 406 -16.55 -16.13 0.38
CA LEU A 406 -17.35 -16.91 1.33
C LEU A 406 -17.25 -18.39 0.98
N SER A 407 -16.55 -19.15 1.81
CA SER A 407 -16.43 -20.60 1.64
C SER A 407 -17.65 -21.34 2.20
N TYR A 408 -17.97 -22.50 1.62
CA TYR A 408 -19.06 -23.36 2.12
C TYR A 408 -18.87 -23.80 3.59
N THR A 409 -17.61 -23.99 4.02
CA THR A 409 -17.29 -24.34 5.41
C THR A 409 -17.61 -23.19 6.35
N THR A 410 -17.18 -21.96 6.02
CA THR A 410 -17.52 -20.75 6.79
C THR A 410 -19.03 -20.54 6.88
N LEU A 411 -19.76 -20.74 5.77
CA LEU A 411 -21.22 -20.62 5.73
C LEU A 411 -21.90 -21.64 6.66
N THR A 412 -21.48 -22.90 6.60
CA THR A 412 -22.06 -23.98 7.43
C THR A 412 -21.79 -23.76 8.91
N VAL A 413 -20.56 -23.38 9.27
CA VAL A 413 -20.19 -23.04 10.65
C VAL A 413 -21.02 -21.86 11.15
N SER A 414 -21.16 -20.80 10.36
CA SER A 414 -21.95 -19.62 10.72
C SER A 414 -23.43 -19.96 10.98
N LEU A 415 -24.02 -20.82 10.13
CA LEU A 415 -25.41 -21.26 10.27
C LEU A 415 -25.60 -22.10 11.54
N GLN A 416 -24.68 -23.03 11.82
CA GLN A 416 -24.72 -23.84 13.04
C GLN A 416 -24.58 -22.98 14.29
N GLN A 417 -23.61 -22.06 14.33
CA GLN A 417 -23.39 -21.16 15.47
C GLN A 417 -24.62 -20.28 15.72
N LEU A 418 -25.20 -19.69 14.66
CA LEU A 418 -26.40 -18.88 14.75
C LEU A 418 -27.61 -19.68 15.23
N GLY A 419 -27.80 -20.90 14.71
CA GLY A 419 -28.90 -21.79 15.10
C GLY A 419 -28.85 -22.16 16.59
N THR A 420 -27.67 -22.59 17.06
CA THR A 420 -27.45 -22.93 18.47
C THR A 420 -27.70 -21.73 19.38
N TYR A 421 -27.19 -20.55 19.01
CA TYR A 421 -27.41 -19.32 19.76
C TYR A 421 -28.89 -18.94 19.86
N ILE A 422 -29.62 -18.96 18.73
CA ILE A 422 -31.07 -18.69 18.72
C ILE A 422 -31.82 -19.70 19.58
N SER A 423 -31.49 -21.00 19.53
CA SER A 423 -32.18 -22.01 20.34
C SER A 423 -31.98 -21.82 21.84
N ARG A 424 -30.78 -21.38 22.26
CA ARG A 424 -30.42 -21.21 23.66
C ARG A 424 -31.00 -19.93 24.25
N PHE A 425 -30.93 -18.82 23.52
CA PHE A 425 -31.31 -17.50 24.01
C PHE A 425 -32.72 -17.06 23.56
N ARG A 426 -33.51 -17.97 22.96
CA ARG A 426 -34.85 -17.67 22.42
C ARG A 426 -35.79 -16.98 23.41
N THR A 427 -35.75 -17.37 24.68
CA THR A 427 -36.62 -16.83 25.74
C THR A 427 -36.08 -15.53 26.36
N ARG A 428 -34.81 -15.18 26.09
CA ARG A 428 -34.11 -14.04 26.69
C ARG A 428 -33.86 -12.89 25.70
N LEU A 429 -33.96 -13.15 24.40
CA LEU A 429 -33.80 -12.13 23.35
C LEU A 429 -35.08 -11.30 23.19
N SER A 430 -34.94 -9.99 23.06
CA SER A 430 -36.06 -9.12 22.66
C SER A 430 -36.64 -9.57 21.31
N GLY A 431 -37.94 -9.32 21.11
CA GLY A 431 -38.64 -9.67 19.87
C GLY A 431 -37.97 -9.09 18.62
N ILE A 432 -37.40 -7.89 18.71
CA ILE A 432 -36.70 -7.23 17.60
C ILE A 432 -35.42 -7.99 17.21
N HIS A 433 -34.56 -8.30 18.19
CA HIS A 433 -33.33 -9.10 17.98
C HIS A 433 -33.66 -10.46 17.38
N LEU A 434 -34.70 -11.13 17.88
CA LEU A 434 -35.11 -12.45 17.41
C LEU A 434 -35.60 -12.43 15.95
N VAL A 435 -36.31 -11.37 15.53
CA VAL A 435 -36.76 -11.21 14.14
C VAL A 435 -35.57 -11.05 13.19
N HIS A 436 -34.61 -10.17 13.50
CA HIS A 436 -33.42 -9.98 12.66
C HIS A 436 -32.55 -11.25 12.58
N LEU A 437 -32.34 -11.93 13.71
CA LEU A 437 -31.56 -13.19 13.73
C LEU A 437 -32.27 -14.33 12.97
N LYS A 438 -33.61 -14.42 13.04
CA LYS A 438 -34.37 -15.38 12.23
C LYS A 438 -34.32 -15.06 10.73
N ARG A 439 -34.41 -13.78 10.35
CA ARG A 439 -34.25 -13.37 8.94
C ARG A 439 -32.86 -13.75 8.42
N LEU A 440 -31.82 -13.48 9.21
CA LEU A 440 -30.44 -13.87 8.89
C LEU A 440 -30.29 -15.39 8.75
N LEU A 441 -30.90 -16.17 9.64
CA LEU A 441 -30.89 -17.63 9.55
C LEU A 441 -31.55 -18.13 8.26
N VAL A 442 -32.70 -17.57 7.87
CA VAL A 442 -33.38 -17.91 6.62
C VAL A 442 -32.51 -17.57 5.41
N PHE A 443 -31.86 -16.41 5.42
CA PHE A 443 -30.96 -16.01 4.34
C PHE A 443 -29.76 -16.97 4.19
N LEU A 444 -29.11 -17.34 5.31
CA LEU A 444 -27.98 -18.28 5.28
C LEU A 444 -28.39 -19.70 4.85
N ASP A 445 -29.59 -20.14 5.25
CA ASP A 445 -30.13 -21.43 4.83
C ASP A 445 -30.44 -21.45 3.32
N SER A 446 -31.01 -20.37 2.78
CA SER A 446 -31.20 -20.18 1.33
C SER A 446 -29.87 -20.22 0.57
N LEU A 447 -28.84 -19.51 1.05
CA LEU A 447 -27.49 -19.55 0.47
C LEU A 447 -26.90 -20.96 0.48
N LYS A 448 -27.05 -21.69 1.59
CA LYS A 448 -26.54 -23.06 1.73
C LYS A 448 -27.22 -24.01 0.74
N LYS A 449 -28.55 -23.92 0.60
CA LYS A 449 -29.33 -24.72 -0.35
C LYS A 449 -28.91 -24.47 -1.79
N TYR A 450 -28.79 -23.20 -2.18
CA TYR A 450 -28.32 -22.83 -3.51
C TYR A 450 -26.93 -23.38 -3.83
N VAL A 451 -25.98 -23.31 -2.88
CA VAL A 451 -24.63 -23.88 -3.06
C VAL A 451 -24.67 -25.41 -3.21
N LEU A 452 -25.56 -26.09 -2.49
CA LEU A 452 -25.71 -27.55 -2.59
C LEU A 452 -26.33 -27.96 -3.93
N GLU A 453 -27.42 -27.31 -4.34
CA GLU A 453 -28.07 -27.54 -5.64
C GLU A 453 -27.10 -27.29 -6.80
N TRP A 454 -26.31 -26.20 -6.71
CA TRP A 454 -25.27 -25.90 -7.69
C TRP A 454 -24.21 -27.01 -7.76
N LYS A 455 -23.73 -27.48 -6.60
CA LYS A 455 -22.74 -28.57 -6.53
C LYS A 455 -23.27 -29.87 -7.14
N GLU A 456 -24.50 -30.24 -6.83
CA GLU A 456 -25.15 -31.46 -7.34
C GLU A 456 -25.32 -31.42 -8.87
N SER A 457 -25.76 -30.28 -9.41
CA SER A 457 -25.94 -30.09 -10.85
C SER A 457 -24.66 -30.30 -11.67
N ARG A 458 -23.49 -30.04 -11.08
CA ARG A 458 -22.17 -30.15 -11.72
C ARG A 458 -21.51 -31.50 -11.52
N THR A 459 -21.89 -32.25 -10.48
CA THR A 459 -21.42 -33.63 -10.29
C THR A 459 -22.13 -34.65 -11.20
N SER A 460 -23.29 -34.31 -11.75
CA SER A 460 -24.11 -35.22 -12.57
C SER A 460 -24.04 -34.98 -14.09
N GLY A 461 -23.43 -33.88 -14.54
CA GLY A 461 -23.32 -33.52 -15.96
C GLY A 461 -21.88 -33.56 -16.49
N ASP A 462 -21.69 -33.96 -17.75
CA ASP A 462 -20.41 -34.07 -18.48
C ASP A 462 -19.73 -32.70 -18.79
N ASN A 463 -20.22 -31.62 -18.16
CA ASN A 463 -19.76 -30.25 -18.40
C ASN A 463 -18.68 -29.86 -17.39
N GLN A 464 -17.42 -29.94 -17.82
CA GLN A 464 -16.20 -29.62 -17.06
C GLN A 464 -15.99 -28.13 -16.70
N ASN A 465 -17.03 -27.28 -16.73
CA ASN A 465 -16.89 -25.90 -16.28
C ASN A 465 -17.02 -25.81 -14.76
N ALA A 466 -15.87 -25.75 -14.08
CA ALA A 466 -15.74 -25.67 -12.62
C ALA A 466 -16.16 -24.32 -12.00
N MET A 467 -16.65 -23.36 -12.80
CA MET A 467 -16.90 -21.98 -12.40
C MET A 467 -18.14 -21.42 -13.10
N GLU A 468 -18.99 -20.71 -12.36
CA GLU A 468 -20.20 -20.04 -12.87
C GLU A 468 -20.25 -18.59 -12.37
N VAL A 469 -20.59 -17.65 -13.25
CA VAL A 469 -20.69 -16.22 -12.90
C VAL A 469 -22.12 -15.72 -13.11
N VAL A 470 -22.65 -15.03 -12.10
CA VAL A 470 -24.03 -14.58 -12.03
C VAL A 470 -24.08 -13.10 -11.62
N THR A 471 -24.99 -12.34 -12.21
CA THR A 471 -25.29 -10.95 -11.79
C THR A 471 -26.05 -10.95 -10.47
N ILE A 472 -25.90 -9.90 -9.64
CA ILE A 472 -26.59 -9.81 -8.33
C ILE A 472 -28.11 -10.04 -8.43
N PRO A 473 -28.87 -9.43 -9.37
CA PRO A 473 -30.33 -9.62 -9.43
C PRO A 473 -30.70 -11.08 -9.68
N LYS A 474 -30.08 -11.71 -10.69
CA LYS A 474 -30.26 -13.14 -10.96
C LYS A 474 -29.87 -13.98 -9.75
N PHE A 475 -28.75 -13.68 -9.08
CA PHE A 475 -28.34 -14.43 -7.90
C PHE A 475 -29.39 -14.35 -6.78
N MET A 476 -29.93 -13.15 -6.50
CA MET A 476 -31.00 -12.95 -5.52
C MET A 476 -32.30 -13.68 -5.90
N ASP A 477 -32.63 -13.77 -7.19
CA ASP A 477 -33.76 -14.55 -7.68
C ASP A 477 -33.57 -16.06 -7.44
N HIS A 478 -32.35 -16.58 -7.67
CA HIS A 478 -32.02 -17.99 -7.41
C HIS A 478 -32.06 -18.36 -5.92
N LEU A 479 -31.83 -17.42 -5.00
CA LEU A 479 -31.98 -17.64 -3.55
C LEU A 479 -33.44 -17.79 -3.10
N GLY A 480 -34.39 -17.47 -3.99
CA GLY A 480 -35.83 -17.61 -3.79
C GLY A 480 -36.51 -16.38 -3.17
N ARG A 481 -37.84 -16.30 -3.33
CA ARG A 481 -38.67 -15.15 -2.94
C ARG A 481 -38.54 -14.76 -1.46
N LYS A 482 -38.33 -15.74 -0.57
CA LYS A 482 -38.17 -15.50 0.88
C LYS A 482 -36.86 -14.81 1.21
N ALA A 483 -35.78 -15.09 0.48
CA ALA A 483 -34.48 -14.45 0.70
C ALA A 483 -34.41 -13.07 0.00
N SER A 484 -35.03 -12.96 -1.19
CA SER A 484 -35.11 -11.70 -1.93
C SER A 484 -35.94 -10.61 -1.22
N GLY A 485 -36.99 -11.00 -0.48
CA GLY A 485 -37.79 -10.06 0.33
C GLY A 485 -37.13 -9.59 1.64
N ILE A 486 -35.90 -10.03 1.94
CA ILE A 486 -35.19 -9.63 3.15
C ILE A 486 -34.44 -8.33 2.89
N ASN A 487 -34.71 -7.31 3.70
CA ASN A 487 -33.92 -6.08 3.68
C ASN A 487 -32.52 -6.34 4.29
N LEU A 488 -31.54 -6.58 3.42
CA LEU A 488 -30.16 -6.86 3.82
C LEU A 488 -29.50 -5.66 4.53
N LEU A 489 -29.86 -4.42 4.19
CA LEU A 489 -29.35 -3.21 4.85
C LEU A 489 -29.82 -3.09 6.31
N GLU A 490 -31.05 -3.49 6.61
CA GLU A 490 -31.55 -3.54 8.00
C GLU A 490 -30.78 -4.56 8.84
N ILE A 491 -30.52 -5.76 8.28
CA ILE A 491 -29.78 -6.80 8.98
C ILE A 491 -28.33 -6.37 9.21
N GLU A 492 -27.73 -5.73 8.23
CA GLU A 492 -26.38 -5.19 8.33
C GLU A 492 -26.26 -4.14 9.44
N LYS A 493 -27.14 -3.14 9.44
CA LYS A 493 -27.19 -2.11 10.49
C LYS A 493 -27.38 -2.75 11.87
N TYR A 494 -28.21 -3.78 11.94
CA TYR A 494 -28.43 -4.57 13.14
C TYR A 494 -27.17 -5.32 13.60
N LEU A 495 -26.47 -6.04 12.71
CA LEU A 495 -25.27 -6.80 13.03
C LEU A 495 -24.16 -5.88 13.55
N LYS A 496 -23.99 -4.70 12.93
CA LYS A 496 -23.02 -3.68 13.35
C LYS A 496 -23.34 -3.09 14.71
N THR A 497 -24.59 -2.68 14.94
CA THR A 497 -25.00 -2.02 16.20
C THR A 497 -25.02 -2.99 17.38
N SER A 498 -25.56 -4.19 17.19
CA SER A 498 -25.71 -5.18 18.26
C SER A 498 -24.42 -5.92 18.62
N LYS A 499 -23.39 -5.87 17.74
CA LYS A 499 -22.15 -6.64 17.84
C LYS A 499 -22.38 -8.14 18.07
N VAL A 500 -23.53 -8.64 17.61
CA VAL A 500 -24.00 -10.00 17.92
C VAL A 500 -23.13 -11.08 17.28
N ALA A 501 -22.46 -10.79 16.15
CA ALA A 501 -21.54 -11.72 15.50
C ALA A 501 -20.39 -12.15 16.43
N TRP A 502 -19.85 -11.22 17.21
CA TRP A 502 -18.81 -11.48 18.20
C TRP A 502 -19.34 -12.26 19.40
N LYS A 503 -20.56 -11.92 19.87
CA LYS A 503 -21.22 -12.64 20.99
C LYS A 503 -21.54 -14.10 20.62
N ILE A 504 -21.99 -14.35 19.39
CA ILE A 504 -22.25 -15.69 18.86
C ILE A 504 -20.96 -16.50 18.78
N SER A 505 -19.88 -15.91 18.24
CA SER A 505 -18.58 -16.59 18.16
C SER A 505 -18.04 -16.94 19.55
N GLY A 506 -18.02 -15.96 20.47
CA GLY A 506 -17.55 -16.19 21.83
C GLY A 506 -18.36 -17.24 22.59
N TYR A 507 -19.67 -17.32 22.36
CA TYR A 507 -20.50 -18.39 22.92
C TYR A 507 -20.16 -19.76 22.31
N ALA A 508 -19.98 -19.84 21.00
CA ALA A 508 -19.61 -21.07 20.31
C ALA A 508 -18.24 -21.60 20.76
N ASP A 509 -17.26 -20.72 20.94
CA ASP A 509 -15.93 -21.08 21.45
C ASP A 509 -16.02 -21.61 22.88
N LYS A 510 -16.78 -20.93 23.76
CA LYS A 510 -17.04 -21.39 25.13
C LYS A 510 -17.75 -22.75 25.18
N GLN A 511 -18.61 -23.03 24.21
CA GLN A 511 -19.27 -24.32 24.10
C GLN A 511 -18.30 -25.42 23.64
N ALA A 512 -17.46 -25.14 22.63
CA ALA A 512 -16.44 -26.05 22.16
C ALA A 512 -15.42 -26.39 23.26
N GLU A 513 -15.06 -25.43 24.12
CA GLU A 513 -14.20 -25.65 25.29
C GLU A 513 -14.83 -26.61 26.31
N LYS A 514 -16.14 -26.49 26.55
CA LYS A 514 -16.88 -27.41 27.44
C LYS A 514 -16.95 -28.83 26.89
N GLU A 515 -17.06 -28.98 25.57
CA GLU A 515 -17.16 -30.27 24.88
C GLU A 515 -15.78 -30.97 24.74
N ALA A 516 -14.67 -30.23 24.70
CA ALA A 516 -13.32 -30.76 24.51
C ALA A 516 -12.62 -31.29 25.80
N GLY A 517 -13.14 -30.96 26.99
CA GLY A 517 -12.58 -31.39 28.28
C GLY A 517 -11.21 -30.78 28.64
N PRO A 518 -10.72 -30.95 29.89
CA PRO A 518 -9.52 -30.27 30.41
C PRO A 518 -8.16 -30.78 29.87
N ALA A 519 -8.15 -31.80 29.01
CA ALA A 519 -6.92 -32.50 28.59
C ALA A 519 -6.42 -32.14 27.17
N ALA A 520 -7.15 -31.35 26.40
CA ALA A 520 -6.66 -30.85 25.11
C ALA A 520 -5.81 -29.59 25.33
N PRO A 521 -4.60 -29.47 24.74
CA PRO A 521 -3.85 -28.22 24.80
C PRO A 521 -4.74 -27.14 24.19
N GLY A 522 -5.05 -26.11 24.97
CA GLY A 522 -5.97 -25.03 24.60
C GLY A 522 -5.48 -24.29 23.37
N HIS A 523 -5.81 -24.81 22.18
CA HIS A 523 -5.87 -24.02 20.96
C HIS A 523 -7.11 -23.15 21.06
N ARG A 524 -7.01 -22.09 21.89
CA ARG A 524 -7.87 -20.92 21.73
C ARG A 524 -7.70 -20.45 20.29
N LYS A 525 -8.68 -20.70 19.42
CA LYS A 525 -8.78 -19.99 18.13
C LYS A 525 -9.30 -18.55 18.35
N ASN A 526 -8.96 -17.93 19.47
CA ASN A 526 -9.34 -16.56 19.79
C ASN A 526 -8.45 -15.66 18.92
N GLY A 527 -9.05 -15.03 17.91
CA GLY A 527 -8.33 -14.26 16.90
C GLY A 527 -8.58 -14.69 15.46
N ALA A 528 -9.44 -15.69 15.20
CA ALA A 528 -10.03 -15.82 13.88
C ALA A 528 -11.18 -14.82 13.75
N ILE A 529 -11.21 -14.03 12.67
CA ILE A 529 -12.36 -13.19 12.32
C ILE A 529 -13.61 -14.07 12.42
N PRO A 530 -14.63 -13.69 13.22
CA PRO A 530 -15.81 -14.51 13.40
C PRO A 530 -16.39 -14.92 12.04
N PRO A 531 -16.74 -16.20 11.82
CA PRO A 531 -17.32 -16.65 10.56
C PRO A 531 -18.48 -15.78 10.08
N LEU A 532 -19.29 -15.29 11.03
CA LEU A 532 -20.42 -14.40 10.74
C LEU A 532 -20.01 -12.99 10.28
N CYS A 533 -18.84 -12.47 10.68
CA CYS A 533 -18.31 -11.21 10.15
C CYS A 533 -17.92 -11.33 8.67
N VAL A 534 -17.45 -12.51 8.24
CA VAL A 534 -17.17 -12.78 6.82
C VAL A 534 -18.46 -12.78 6.00
N VAL A 535 -19.51 -13.40 6.56
CA VAL A 535 -20.87 -13.38 5.99
C VAL A 535 -21.43 -11.97 5.93
N GLU A 536 -21.27 -11.18 7.00
CA GLU A 536 -21.69 -9.77 7.06
C GLU A 536 -21.03 -8.94 5.95
N ASN A 537 -19.71 -9.08 5.77
CA ASN A 537 -18.99 -8.42 4.68
C ASN A 537 -19.50 -8.85 3.30
N PHE A 538 -19.82 -10.13 3.10
CA PHE A 538 -20.41 -10.61 1.85
C PHE A 538 -21.81 -10.03 1.62
N MET A 539 -22.65 -9.94 2.65
CA MET A 539 -23.97 -9.31 2.56
C MET A 539 -23.87 -7.83 2.22
N LEU A 540 -22.94 -7.11 2.85
CA LEU A 540 -22.62 -5.71 2.54
C LEU A 540 -22.27 -5.52 1.06
N SER A 541 -21.40 -6.37 0.53
CA SER A 541 -21.04 -6.36 -0.89
C SER A 541 -22.26 -6.58 -1.79
N LEU A 542 -23.21 -7.45 -1.41
CA LEU A 542 -24.45 -7.66 -2.16
C LEU A 542 -25.43 -6.47 -2.09
N THR A 543 -25.38 -5.67 -1.03
CA THR A 543 -26.21 -4.44 -0.90
C THR A 543 -25.67 -3.26 -1.68
N GLY A 544 -24.41 -3.32 -2.12
CA GLY A 544 -23.82 -2.30 -2.98
C GLY A 544 -24.65 -2.12 -4.25
N ALA A 545 -24.93 -0.87 -4.60
CA ALA A 545 -25.68 -0.55 -5.80
C ALA A 545 -24.93 -1.03 -7.06
N SER A 546 -25.74 -1.36 -8.07
CA SER A 546 -25.46 -1.32 -9.51
C SER A 546 -25.05 -2.62 -10.22
N GLU A 547 -25.38 -2.62 -11.51
CA GLU A 547 -25.15 -3.62 -12.55
C GLU A 547 -23.71 -4.13 -12.66
N ASP A 548 -22.76 -3.49 -11.95
CA ASP A 548 -21.32 -3.70 -12.00
C ASP A 548 -20.85 -4.89 -11.15
N GLY A 549 -21.66 -5.38 -10.20
CA GLY A 549 -21.27 -6.48 -9.32
C GLY A 549 -21.48 -7.87 -9.95
N ARG A 550 -20.55 -8.80 -9.71
CA ARG A 550 -20.64 -10.21 -10.12
C ARG A 550 -20.42 -11.12 -8.93
N VAL A 551 -21.24 -12.18 -8.86
CA VAL A 551 -21.06 -13.30 -7.92
C VAL A 551 -20.56 -14.49 -8.73
N THR A 552 -19.42 -15.03 -8.34
CA THR A 552 -18.82 -16.21 -8.94
C THR A 552 -18.87 -17.37 -7.95
N ILE A 553 -19.27 -18.53 -8.45
CA ILE A 553 -19.30 -19.80 -7.72
C ILE A 553 -18.26 -20.69 -8.36
N SER A 554 -17.36 -21.25 -7.55
CA SER A 554 -16.30 -22.13 -8.05
C SER A 554 -16.02 -23.29 -7.11
N LEU A 555 -15.51 -24.39 -7.67
CA LEU A 555 -14.92 -25.48 -6.90
C LEU A 555 -13.46 -25.17 -6.62
N SER A 556 -13.17 -24.75 -5.38
CA SER A 556 -11.83 -24.45 -4.88
C SER A 556 -11.27 -25.64 -4.08
N GLY A 557 -9.95 -25.86 -4.13
CA GLY A 557 -9.27 -26.90 -3.34
C GLY A 557 -8.39 -27.86 -4.15
N THR A 558 -7.59 -28.68 -3.47
CA THR A 558 -6.83 -29.77 -4.08
C THR A 558 -7.77 -30.84 -4.61
N SER A 559 -7.40 -31.54 -5.69
CA SER A 559 -8.21 -32.59 -6.34
C SER A 559 -8.75 -33.67 -5.39
N ALA A 560 -8.15 -33.82 -4.21
CA ALA A 560 -8.58 -34.74 -3.16
C ALA A 560 -9.75 -34.25 -2.27
N LYS A 561 -9.96 -32.93 -2.11
CA LYS A 561 -11.03 -32.34 -1.27
C LYS A 561 -11.55 -31.01 -1.87
N PRO A 562 -12.39 -31.06 -2.92
CA PRO A 562 -12.99 -29.84 -3.47
C PRO A 562 -14.07 -29.29 -2.52
N TYR A 563 -14.02 -27.99 -2.25
CA TYR A 563 -15.06 -27.24 -1.55
C TYR A 563 -15.60 -26.14 -2.46
N VAL A 564 -16.86 -25.75 -2.24
CA VAL A 564 -17.47 -24.66 -3.01
C VAL A 564 -17.12 -23.33 -2.36
N GLU A 565 -16.76 -22.36 -3.18
CA GLU A 565 -16.46 -20.99 -2.79
C GLU A 565 -17.32 -20.01 -3.59
N LEU A 566 -17.99 -19.11 -2.86
CA LEU A 566 -18.69 -17.95 -3.40
C LEU A 566 -17.75 -16.75 -3.33
N ARG A 567 -17.63 -16.01 -4.43
CA ARG A 567 -16.84 -14.80 -4.51
C ARG A 567 -17.67 -13.68 -5.11
N TYR A 568 -17.76 -12.56 -4.41
CA TYR A 568 -18.27 -11.32 -4.99
C TYR A 568 -17.11 -10.48 -5.50
N GLN A 569 -17.30 -9.81 -6.64
CA GLN A 569 -16.37 -8.85 -7.18
C GLN A 569 -17.10 -7.70 -7.86
N GLN A 570 -16.72 -6.47 -7.52
CA GLN A 570 -17.13 -5.28 -8.25
C GLN A 570 -16.25 -5.12 -9.49
N LEU A 571 -16.86 -4.89 -10.66
CA LEU A 571 -16.11 -4.68 -11.91
C LEU A 571 -15.65 -3.22 -12.08
N ASN A 572 -16.35 -2.27 -11.44
CA ASN A 572 -16.09 -0.84 -11.53
C ASN A 572 -15.26 -0.33 -10.33
N PRO A 573 -14.00 0.10 -10.54
CA PRO A 573 -13.15 0.62 -9.46
C PRO A 573 -13.43 2.09 -9.12
N SER A 574 -14.14 2.84 -9.97
CA SER A 574 -14.29 4.30 -9.84
C SER A 574 -15.03 4.75 -8.56
N PRO A 575 -16.19 4.16 -8.16
CA PRO A 575 -17.00 4.70 -7.06
C PRO A 575 -16.25 4.83 -5.73
N HIS A 576 -15.41 3.85 -5.42
CA HIS A 576 -14.65 3.83 -4.16
C HIS A 576 -13.55 4.90 -4.15
N PHE A 577 -13.03 5.26 -5.32
CA PHE A 577 -11.98 6.25 -5.46
C PHE A 577 -12.51 7.67 -5.63
N MET A 578 -13.74 7.83 -6.16
CA MET A 578 -14.39 9.14 -6.32
C MET A 578 -14.55 9.88 -4.99
N GLU A 579 -14.86 9.18 -3.89
CA GLU A 579 -14.94 9.81 -2.56
C GLU A 579 -13.62 10.51 -2.15
N VAL A 580 -12.47 9.94 -2.55
CA VAL A 580 -11.15 10.52 -2.26
C VAL A 580 -10.91 11.77 -3.11
N ILE A 581 -11.34 11.74 -4.38
CA ILE A 581 -11.17 12.83 -5.35
C ILE A 581 -12.07 14.02 -5.04
N GLU A 582 -13.29 13.77 -4.59
CA GLU A 582 -14.25 14.81 -4.25
C GLU A 582 -13.86 15.54 -2.95
N ALA A 583 -13.31 14.82 -1.97
CA ALA A 583 -12.86 15.41 -0.71
C ALA A 583 -11.50 16.13 -0.84
N ALA A 584 -10.52 15.52 -1.53
CA ALA A 584 -9.18 16.05 -1.63
C ALA A 584 -9.11 17.33 -2.48
N ARG A 585 -8.20 18.25 -2.12
CA ARG A 585 -7.86 19.41 -2.94
C ARG A 585 -7.29 18.97 -4.28
N SER A 586 -6.29 18.11 -4.25
CA SER A 586 -5.59 17.60 -5.43
C SER A 586 -5.14 16.17 -5.16
N VAL A 587 -5.28 15.33 -6.18
CA VAL A 587 -4.87 13.92 -6.16
C VAL A 587 -3.80 13.71 -7.22
N ILE A 588 -2.61 13.30 -6.79
CA ILE A 588 -1.46 13.02 -7.65
C ILE A 588 -1.29 11.50 -7.74
N LEU A 589 -1.49 10.94 -8.93
CA LEU A 589 -1.22 9.53 -9.24
C LEU A 589 0.14 9.41 -9.91
N ALA A 590 1.16 8.99 -9.18
CA ALA A 590 2.51 8.84 -9.71
C ALA A 590 2.88 7.35 -9.91
N GLY A 591 3.50 7.01 -11.03
CA GLY A 591 4.00 5.66 -11.27
C GLY A 591 5.07 5.61 -12.35
N GLY A 592 5.93 4.59 -12.30
CA GLY A 592 7.00 4.40 -13.29
C GLY A 592 6.53 3.84 -14.63
N THR A 593 5.34 3.22 -14.66
CA THR A 593 4.81 2.47 -15.79
C THR A 593 3.30 2.71 -15.92
N MET A 594 2.91 3.99 -16.00
CA MET A 594 1.49 4.39 -16.09
C MET A 594 0.95 4.36 -17.53
N SER A 595 1.81 4.15 -18.53
CA SER A 595 1.40 4.08 -19.94
C SER A 595 0.68 2.76 -20.27
N PRO A 596 -0.48 2.80 -20.97
CA PRO A 596 -1.15 4.00 -21.48
C PRO A 596 -2.02 4.71 -20.42
N ILE A 597 -1.81 6.01 -20.26
CA ILE A 597 -2.52 6.85 -19.28
C ILE A 597 -4.04 6.90 -19.55
N SER A 598 -4.44 6.76 -20.82
CA SER A 598 -5.86 6.73 -21.24
C SER A 598 -6.66 5.64 -20.56
N ASP A 599 -6.05 4.49 -20.26
CA ASP A 599 -6.72 3.38 -19.57
C ASP A 599 -7.08 3.73 -18.13
N VAL A 600 -6.17 4.43 -17.45
CA VAL A 600 -6.37 4.87 -16.07
C VAL A 600 -7.51 5.89 -16.04
N ILE A 601 -7.52 6.84 -16.98
CA ILE A 601 -8.59 7.84 -17.12
C ILE A 601 -9.94 7.16 -17.38
N ASN A 602 -9.99 6.24 -18.36
CA ASN A 602 -11.23 5.60 -18.76
C ASN A 602 -11.86 4.74 -17.65
N GLN A 603 -11.03 4.10 -16.82
CA GLN A 603 -11.48 3.21 -15.74
C GLN A 603 -11.77 3.95 -14.43
N LEU A 604 -10.94 4.92 -14.03
CA LEU A 604 -11.09 5.60 -12.73
C LEU A 604 -11.88 6.90 -12.81
N PHE A 605 -11.81 7.63 -13.93
CA PHE A 605 -12.35 8.98 -14.09
C PHE A 605 -13.41 9.09 -15.20
N PRO A 606 -14.39 8.16 -15.28
CA PRO A 606 -15.37 8.16 -16.35
C PRO A 606 -16.30 9.39 -16.32
N ASN A 607 -16.57 9.92 -15.11
CA ASN A 607 -17.55 10.96 -14.85
C ASN A 607 -16.91 12.31 -14.47
N LEU A 608 -15.58 12.40 -14.52
CA LEU A 608 -14.85 13.60 -14.12
C LEU A 608 -14.68 14.54 -15.32
N GLN A 609 -14.86 15.85 -15.10
CA GLN A 609 -14.61 16.87 -16.11
C GLN A 609 -13.16 16.79 -16.61
N THR A 610 -12.99 16.87 -17.93
CA THR A 610 -11.66 16.69 -18.56
C THR A 610 -10.69 17.78 -18.14
N GLU A 611 -11.20 18.97 -17.82
CA GLU A 611 -10.43 20.14 -17.36
C GLU A 611 -9.80 19.92 -15.97
N ARG A 612 -10.39 19.04 -15.15
CA ARG A 612 -9.87 18.69 -13.82
C ARG A 612 -8.78 17.62 -13.88
N VAL A 613 -8.61 16.95 -15.02
CA VAL A 613 -7.61 15.87 -15.19
C VAL A 613 -6.45 16.36 -16.04
N THR A 614 -5.25 16.29 -15.48
CA THR A 614 -4.01 16.56 -16.21
C THR A 614 -3.12 15.32 -16.25
N SER A 615 -2.24 15.24 -17.24
CA SER A 615 -1.24 14.16 -17.29
C SER A 615 0.13 14.71 -17.65
N PHE A 616 1.16 14.07 -17.11
CA PHE A 616 2.55 14.40 -17.38
C PHE A 616 3.34 13.10 -17.55
N SER A 617 4.21 13.04 -18.55
CA SER A 617 5.06 11.88 -18.81
C SER A 617 6.50 12.35 -18.97
N CYS A 618 7.34 11.94 -18.03
CA CYS A 618 8.78 12.23 -18.05
C CYS A 618 9.47 11.36 -19.10
N GLY A 619 10.44 11.95 -19.81
CA GLY A 619 11.46 11.18 -20.51
C GLY A 619 12.38 10.42 -19.53
N HIS A 620 13.37 9.70 -20.08
CA HIS A 620 14.37 9.02 -19.26
C HIS A 620 15.70 9.80 -19.23
N VAL A 621 16.42 9.77 -18.10
CA VAL A 621 17.70 10.48 -17.90
C VAL A 621 18.90 9.79 -18.57
N ILE A 622 18.72 8.61 -19.17
CA ILE A 622 19.88 7.84 -19.65
C ILE A 622 20.32 8.30 -21.05
N PRO A 623 21.64 8.33 -21.29
CA PRO A 623 22.19 8.49 -22.63
C PRO A 623 21.64 7.42 -23.59
N GLU A 624 21.53 7.76 -24.86
CA GLU A 624 21.07 6.82 -25.91
C GLU A 624 21.96 5.58 -25.99
N ASN A 625 23.27 5.77 -25.83
CA ASN A 625 24.28 4.71 -25.89
C ASN A 625 24.27 3.74 -24.69
N ASN A 626 23.45 3.99 -23.67
CA ASN A 626 23.40 3.16 -22.45
C ASN A 626 22.29 2.10 -22.51
N LEU A 627 21.43 2.13 -23.53
CA LEU A 627 20.33 1.19 -23.67
C LEU A 627 20.37 0.52 -25.04
N GLN A 628 20.37 -0.81 -25.04
CA GLN A 628 20.15 -1.60 -26.25
C GLN A 628 18.85 -2.38 -26.12
N ALA A 629 17.81 -2.03 -26.88
CA ALA A 629 16.54 -2.74 -26.88
C ALA A 629 16.37 -3.57 -28.17
N LEU A 630 16.22 -4.89 -28.02
CA LEU A 630 16.18 -5.84 -29.14
C LEU A 630 14.93 -6.71 -29.06
N VAL A 631 14.26 -6.89 -30.20
CA VAL A 631 13.22 -7.90 -30.38
C VAL A 631 13.77 -9.05 -31.19
N VAL A 632 13.70 -10.26 -30.64
CA VAL A 632 14.11 -11.50 -31.31
C VAL A 632 12.86 -12.22 -31.77
N SER A 633 12.69 -12.27 -33.10
CA SER A 633 11.52 -12.87 -33.75
C SER A 633 11.71 -14.32 -34.14
N LYS A 634 12.96 -14.75 -34.38
CA LYS A 634 13.29 -16.10 -34.88
C LYS A 634 14.39 -16.76 -34.07
N SER A 635 14.34 -18.09 -33.99
CA SER A 635 15.33 -18.92 -33.31
C SER A 635 16.63 -19.02 -34.13
N PRO A 636 17.72 -19.56 -33.55
CA PRO A 636 18.95 -19.85 -34.28
C PRO A 636 18.75 -20.80 -35.48
N ARG A 637 17.68 -21.61 -35.46
CA ARG A 637 17.30 -22.51 -36.55
C ARG A 637 16.45 -21.83 -37.63
N GLY A 638 16.05 -20.58 -37.43
CA GLY A 638 15.19 -19.82 -38.34
C GLY A 638 13.69 -19.95 -38.08
N GLU A 639 13.29 -20.75 -37.10
CA GLU A 639 11.88 -20.93 -36.71
C GLU A 639 11.33 -19.68 -35.97
N PRO A 640 10.06 -19.30 -36.15
CA PRO A 640 9.46 -18.18 -35.43
C PRO A 640 9.34 -18.48 -33.93
N LEU A 641 9.75 -17.52 -33.10
CA LEU A 641 9.62 -17.60 -31.63
C LEU A 641 8.19 -17.24 -31.22
N ASP A 642 7.37 -18.25 -30.98
CA ASP A 642 6.00 -18.11 -30.47
C ASP A 642 5.84 -18.89 -29.16
N TYR A 643 5.59 -18.15 -28.07
CA TYR A 643 5.41 -18.71 -26.74
C TYR A 643 3.94 -18.69 -26.28
N LYS A 644 2.97 -18.83 -27.20
CA LYS A 644 1.56 -19.09 -26.84
C LYS A 644 1.43 -20.38 -26.01
N ALA A 645 0.42 -20.42 -25.12
CA ALA A 645 0.19 -21.53 -24.19
C ALA A 645 0.21 -22.92 -24.85
N GLY A 646 -0.38 -23.07 -26.04
CA GLY A 646 -0.38 -24.35 -26.78
C GLY A 646 1.00 -24.83 -27.22
N ARG A 647 1.96 -23.94 -27.43
CA ARG A 647 3.33 -24.26 -27.89
C ARG A 647 4.37 -24.31 -26.78
N GLN A 648 4.05 -23.81 -25.58
CA GLN A 648 4.97 -23.79 -24.43
C GLN A 648 5.42 -25.18 -23.96
N GLY A 649 4.67 -26.23 -24.29
CA GLY A 649 5.03 -27.62 -23.99
C GLY A 649 5.90 -28.30 -25.06
N GLU A 650 6.09 -27.68 -26.23
CA GLU A 650 6.86 -28.29 -27.32
C GLU A 650 8.36 -28.36 -26.97
N SER A 651 8.95 -29.56 -27.01
CA SER A 651 10.36 -29.75 -26.67
C SER A 651 11.31 -28.95 -27.58
N ASN A 652 10.95 -28.73 -28.85
CA ASN A 652 11.79 -28.00 -29.81
C ASN A 652 11.87 -26.52 -29.45
N VAL A 653 10.73 -25.89 -29.11
CA VAL A 653 10.66 -24.48 -28.71
C VAL A 653 11.46 -24.25 -27.42
N LEU A 654 11.37 -25.18 -26.47
CA LEU A 654 12.12 -25.14 -25.21
C LEU A 654 13.63 -25.34 -25.41
N ASP A 655 14.04 -26.25 -26.29
CA ASP A 655 15.47 -26.47 -26.61
C ASP A 655 16.07 -25.24 -27.30
N ASP A 656 15.34 -24.65 -28.25
CA ASP A 656 15.74 -23.43 -28.94
C ASP A 656 15.86 -22.25 -27.97
N LEU A 657 14.90 -22.07 -27.06
CA LEU A 657 14.98 -21.06 -25.99
C LEU A 657 16.23 -21.30 -25.11
N GLY A 658 16.49 -22.56 -24.71
CA GLY A 658 17.67 -22.91 -23.94
C GLY A 658 18.97 -22.57 -24.68
N GLN A 659 19.03 -22.82 -26.00
CA GLN A 659 20.18 -22.48 -26.82
C GLN A 659 20.38 -20.96 -26.96
N ILE A 660 19.29 -20.20 -27.13
CA ILE A 660 19.32 -18.73 -27.16
C ILE A 660 19.92 -18.19 -25.85
N LEU A 661 19.46 -18.69 -24.71
CA LEU A 661 19.94 -18.25 -23.39
C LEU A 661 21.40 -18.62 -23.14
N VAL A 662 21.86 -19.80 -23.58
CA VAL A 662 23.28 -20.19 -23.52
C VAL A 662 24.14 -19.22 -24.33
N ASN A 663 23.69 -18.86 -25.54
CA ASN A 663 24.40 -17.93 -26.40
C ASN A 663 24.50 -16.53 -25.76
N PHE A 664 23.42 -16.03 -25.17
CA PHE A 664 23.44 -14.76 -24.45
C PHE A 664 24.31 -14.79 -23.20
N ALA A 665 24.26 -15.89 -22.43
CA ALA A 665 25.08 -16.05 -21.22
C ALA A 665 26.60 -15.97 -21.50
N CYS A 666 27.04 -16.29 -22.73
CA CYS A 666 28.44 -16.14 -23.14
C CYS A 666 28.87 -14.68 -23.37
N ILE A 667 27.96 -13.79 -23.73
CA ILE A 667 28.27 -12.39 -24.07
C ILE A 667 27.97 -11.45 -22.90
N VAL A 668 26.83 -11.66 -22.22
CA VAL A 668 26.36 -10.77 -21.15
C VAL A 668 27.29 -10.85 -19.94
N PRO A 669 27.89 -9.73 -19.49
CA PRO A 669 28.69 -9.68 -18.26
C PRO A 669 27.81 -9.70 -17.01
N ALA A 670 28.38 -10.07 -15.87
CA ALA A 670 27.73 -9.98 -14.54
C ALA A 670 26.32 -10.63 -14.49
N GLY A 671 25.31 -9.92 -13.97
CA GLY A 671 23.95 -10.38 -13.79
C GLY A 671 23.09 -10.36 -15.08
N MET A 672 22.44 -11.50 -15.35
CA MET A 672 21.41 -11.66 -16.37
C MET A 672 20.10 -12.09 -15.71
N ILE A 673 18.98 -11.45 -16.05
CA ILE A 673 17.66 -11.78 -15.52
C ILE A 673 16.74 -12.19 -16.66
N VAL A 674 16.05 -13.31 -16.50
CA VAL A 674 15.11 -13.85 -17.49
C VAL A 674 13.74 -13.99 -16.84
N PHE A 675 12.79 -13.23 -17.36
CA PHE A 675 11.40 -13.25 -16.92
C PHE A 675 10.55 -14.19 -17.77
N PHE A 676 9.85 -15.10 -17.08
CA PHE A 676 8.90 -16.04 -17.65
C PHE A 676 7.45 -15.60 -17.42
N PRO A 677 6.53 -15.86 -18.36
CA PRO A 677 5.10 -15.57 -18.23
C PRO A 677 4.40 -16.26 -17.05
N SER A 678 4.85 -17.45 -16.65
CA SER A 678 4.22 -18.24 -15.60
C SER A 678 5.19 -19.24 -14.94
N TYR A 679 4.88 -19.62 -13.69
CA TYR A 679 5.60 -20.70 -13.01
C TYR A 679 5.47 -22.05 -13.72
N SER A 680 4.30 -22.34 -14.32
CA SER A 680 4.10 -23.59 -15.07
C SER A 680 5.06 -23.69 -16.25
N PHE A 681 5.20 -22.62 -17.03
CA PHE A 681 6.12 -22.58 -18.16
C PHE A 681 7.58 -22.68 -17.71
N LEU A 682 7.96 -21.98 -16.63
CA LEU A 682 9.30 -22.08 -16.05
C LEU A 682 9.64 -23.50 -15.59
N ARG A 683 8.71 -24.21 -14.92
CA ARG A 683 8.91 -25.60 -14.48
C ARG A 683 9.11 -26.54 -15.68
N THR A 684 8.27 -26.41 -16.72
CA THR A 684 8.38 -27.22 -17.94
C THR A 684 9.69 -26.96 -18.68
N ALA A 685 10.10 -25.69 -18.80
CA ALA A 685 11.38 -25.31 -19.39
C ALA A 685 12.56 -25.89 -18.60
N LYS A 686 12.55 -25.76 -17.27
CA LYS A 686 13.57 -26.32 -16.37
C LYS A 686 13.71 -27.83 -16.54
N ALA A 687 12.59 -28.58 -16.54
CA ALA A 687 12.60 -30.02 -16.74
C ALA A 687 13.17 -30.42 -18.12
N CYS A 688 12.80 -29.69 -19.17
CA CYS A 688 13.35 -29.91 -20.51
C CYS A 688 14.86 -29.64 -20.58
N TRP A 689 15.34 -28.56 -19.96
CA TRP A 689 16.77 -28.19 -19.96
C TRP A 689 17.65 -29.08 -19.09
N GLN A 690 17.08 -29.69 -18.05
CA GLN A 690 17.75 -30.74 -17.29
C GLN A 690 17.96 -31.98 -18.17
N ARG A 691 16.92 -32.41 -18.90
CA ARG A 691 17.00 -33.56 -19.81
C ARG A 691 17.94 -33.34 -21.00
N THR A 692 17.93 -32.14 -21.60
CA THR A 692 18.75 -31.80 -22.79
C THR A 692 20.17 -31.33 -22.43
N GLY A 693 20.51 -31.22 -21.14
CA GLY A 693 21.81 -30.76 -20.66
C GLY A 693 22.09 -29.26 -20.86
N LYS A 694 21.11 -28.47 -21.30
CA LYS A 694 21.26 -27.01 -21.46
C LYS A 694 21.45 -26.31 -20.11
N LEU A 695 20.81 -26.80 -19.05
CA LEU A 695 20.95 -26.22 -17.71
C LEU A 695 22.39 -26.33 -17.19
N SER A 696 23.07 -27.46 -17.45
CA SER A 696 24.49 -27.64 -17.11
C SER A 696 25.37 -26.66 -17.87
N LYS A 697 25.13 -26.49 -19.18
CA LYS A 697 25.84 -25.50 -20.02
C LYS A 697 25.65 -24.06 -19.52
N LEU A 698 24.44 -23.71 -19.07
CA LEU A 698 24.19 -22.42 -18.43
C LEU A 698 25.01 -22.29 -17.14
N ASN A 699 24.99 -23.32 -16.28
CA ASN A 699 25.68 -23.31 -14.98
C ASN A 699 27.23 -23.31 -15.09
N GLU A 700 27.77 -23.76 -16.22
CA GLU A 700 29.19 -23.61 -16.58
C GLU A 700 29.56 -22.17 -16.89
N ARG A 701 28.63 -21.39 -17.44
CA ARG A 701 28.85 -19.98 -17.82
C ARG A 701 28.51 -19.01 -16.69
N LYS A 702 27.36 -19.19 -16.05
CA LYS A 702 26.82 -18.33 -14.99
C LYS A 702 26.15 -19.17 -13.90
N GLU A 703 26.27 -18.73 -12.65
CA GLU A 703 25.57 -19.39 -11.54
C GLU A 703 24.05 -19.18 -11.67
N VAL A 704 23.28 -20.26 -11.70
CA VAL A 704 21.84 -20.23 -12.02
C VAL A 704 20.98 -20.25 -10.76
N PHE A 705 20.10 -19.26 -10.65
CA PHE A 705 19.12 -19.08 -9.58
C PHE A 705 17.70 -19.12 -10.14
N PHE A 706 16.76 -19.59 -9.34
CA PHE A 706 15.34 -19.63 -9.66
C PHE A 706 14.54 -18.91 -8.58
N GLU A 707 13.49 -18.22 -8.98
CA GLU A 707 12.54 -17.61 -8.05
C GLU A 707 11.87 -18.67 -7.16
N PRO A 708 11.92 -18.51 -5.82
CA PRO A 708 11.27 -19.44 -4.91
C PRO A 708 9.74 -19.23 -4.87
N GLU A 709 9.01 -20.33 -4.70
CA GLU A 709 7.55 -20.31 -4.54
C GLU A 709 7.12 -19.87 -3.13
N ASP A 710 8.02 -19.95 -2.13
CA ASP A 710 7.80 -19.52 -0.75
C ASP A 710 8.36 -18.12 -0.46
N ASN A 711 7.64 -17.30 0.31
CA ASN A 711 8.04 -15.91 0.61
C ASN A 711 9.30 -15.82 1.47
N THR A 712 9.51 -16.79 2.37
CA THR A 712 10.61 -16.78 3.35
C THR A 712 11.99 -16.96 2.73
N GLN A 713 12.06 -17.57 1.54
CA GLN A 713 13.32 -17.86 0.85
C GLN A 713 13.74 -16.75 -0.12
N VAL A 714 12.87 -15.79 -0.40
CA VAL A 714 13.08 -14.74 -1.40
C VAL A 714 14.34 -13.91 -1.11
N GLU A 715 14.48 -13.40 0.12
CA GLU A 715 15.61 -12.56 0.52
C GLU A 715 16.95 -13.31 0.47
N LYS A 716 16.94 -14.59 0.84
CA LYS A 716 18.13 -15.45 0.79
C LYS A 716 18.62 -15.64 -0.65
N VAL A 717 17.73 -16.04 -1.57
CA VAL A 717 18.06 -16.25 -2.98
C VAL A 717 18.58 -14.97 -3.64
N LEU A 718 17.99 -13.82 -3.30
CA LEU A 718 18.42 -12.53 -3.82
C LEU A 718 19.81 -12.13 -3.34
N THR A 719 20.12 -12.38 -2.07
CA THR A 719 21.43 -12.08 -1.50
C THR A 719 22.51 -12.93 -2.14
N GLU A 720 22.25 -14.23 -2.32
CA GLU A 720 23.14 -15.16 -3.02
C GLU A 720 23.32 -14.76 -4.50
N TYR A 721 22.24 -14.40 -5.19
CA TYR A 721 22.29 -13.89 -6.56
C TYR A 721 23.13 -12.62 -6.68
N ALA A 722 22.91 -11.63 -5.79
CA ALA A 722 23.63 -10.37 -5.82
C ALA A 722 25.13 -10.56 -5.58
N PHE A 723 25.49 -11.49 -4.71
CA PHE A 723 26.88 -11.87 -4.47
C PHE A 723 27.51 -12.54 -5.71
N ALA A 724 26.80 -13.48 -6.33
CA ALA A 724 27.27 -14.17 -7.54
C ALA A 724 27.36 -13.22 -8.75
N ALA A 725 26.45 -12.26 -8.89
CA ALA A 725 26.45 -11.27 -9.97
C ALA A 725 27.66 -10.33 -9.88
N LYS A 726 28.05 -9.93 -8.67
CA LYS A 726 29.21 -9.04 -8.41
C LYS A 726 30.56 -9.75 -8.43
N ARG A 727 30.60 -11.08 -8.41
CA ARG A 727 31.86 -11.84 -8.52
C ARG A 727 32.51 -11.59 -9.88
N ARG A 728 33.61 -10.82 -9.87
CA ARG A 728 34.49 -10.64 -11.04
C ARG A 728 35.49 -11.79 -11.10
N SER A 729 35.43 -12.56 -12.19
CA SER A 729 36.43 -13.60 -12.45
C SER A 729 37.68 -12.94 -13.04
N PRO A 730 38.88 -13.11 -12.43
CA PRO A 730 40.13 -12.51 -12.91
C PRO A 730 40.70 -13.21 -14.16
N THR A 731 40.14 -14.35 -14.59
CA THR A 731 40.56 -15.08 -15.78
C THR A 731 39.35 -15.49 -16.63
N MET A 732 39.46 -15.32 -17.97
CA MET A 732 38.40 -15.56 -18.96
C MET A 732 37.82 -16.99 -18.99
N SER A 733 38.31 -17.92 -18.17
CA SER A 733 38.01 -19.37 -18.27
C SER A 733 37.16 -19.97 -17.14
N LYS A 734 36.73 -19.22 -16.11
CA LYS A 734 35.84 -19.75 -15.05
C LYS A 734 34.71 -18.80 -14.66
N LYS A 735 33.51 -19.39 -14.48
CA LYS A 735 32.22 -18.85 -14.01
C LYS A 735 32.24 -17.37 -13.59
N GLY A 736 31.73 -16.50 -14.46
CA GLY A 736 31.60 -15.06 -14.20
C GLY A 736 30.15 -14.61 -14.26
N GLY A 737 29.63 -14.11 -13.13
CA GLY A 737 28.28 -13.57 -13.02
C GLY A 737 27.19 -14.61 -12.75
N ALA A 738 25.95 -14.13 -12.70
CA ALA A 738 24.79 -14.91 -12.26
C ALA A 738 23.62 -14.78 -13.24
N LEU A 739 22.77 -15.81 -13.26
CA LEU A 739 21.55 -15.89 -14.04
C LEU A 739 20.37 -16.11 -13.11
N LEU A 740 19.39 -15.21 -13.11
CA LEU A 740 18.16 -15.35 -12.34
C LEU A 740 16.98 -15.61 -13.27
N PHE A 741 16.28 -16.72 -13.03
CA PHE A 741 14.98 -17.01 -13.63
C PHE A 741 13.87 -16.56 -12.70
N ALA A 742 13.07 -15.59 -13.15
CA ALA A 742 11.95 -15.03 -12.42
C ALA A 742 10.65 -15.11 -13.23
N VAL A 743 9.50 -14.90 -12.60
CA VAL A 743 8.18 -14.91 -13.23
C VAL A 743 7.59 -13.50 -13.22
N VAL A 744 7.00 -13.08 -14.34
CA VAL A 744 6.34 -11.78 -14.47
C VAL A 744 5.10 -11.73 -13.58
N GLY A 745 4.94 -10.66 -12.81
CA GLY A 745 3.86 -10.49 -11.84
C GLY A 745 4.01 -11.30 -10.55
N ALA A 746 5.15 -11.99 -10.38
CA ALA A 746 5.50 -12.68 -9.14
C ALA A 746 6.38 -11.81 -8.23
N LYS A 747 6.86 -12.39 -7.13
CA LYS A 747 7.46 -11.69 -5.99
C LYS A 747 8.73 -10.95 -6.36
N LEU A 748 9.60 -11.57 -7.17
CA LEU A 748 10.87 -10.96 -7.58
C LEU A 748 10.69 -9.90 -8.67
N SER A 749 9.59 -9.99 -9.41
CA SER A 749 9.21 -9.03 -10.44
C SER A 749 8.45 -7.83 -9.88
N GLU A 750 8.17 -7.79 -8.57
CA GLU A 750 7.52 -6.71 -7.84
C GLU A 750 8.46 -6.14 -6.76
N GLY A 751 8.48 -4.83 -6.54
CA GLY A 751 9.16 -4.21 -5.38
C GLY A 751 10.70 -4.23 -5.31
N LEU A 752 11.43 -4.95 -6.18
CA LEU A 752 12.89 -5.07 -6.11
C LEU A 752 13.64 -4.28 -7.19
N ASN A 753 14.83 -3.79 -6.82
CA ASN A 753 15.68 -2.97 -7.67
C ASN A 753 16.96 -3.71 -8.06
N PHE A 754 17.17 -3.93 -9.37
CA PHE A 754 18.40 -4.51 -9.91
C PHE A 754 19.26 -3.41 -10.52
N ALA A 755 20.02 -2.72 -9.68
CA ALA A 755 20.93 -1.68 -10.12
C ALA A 755 22.25 -2.27 -10.63
N ASP A 756 22.85 -1.61 -11.61
CA ASP A 756 24.21 -1.87 -12.07
C ASP A 756 24.46 -3.34 -12.48
N ASP A 757 25.51 -3.96 -11.93
CA ASP A 757 25.99 -5.30 -12.27
C ASP A 757 25.00 -6.39 -11.89
N LEU A 758 23.94 -6.06 -11.14
CA LEU A 758 22.85 -6.97 -10.83
C LEU A 758 22.00 -7.28 -12.07
N ALA A 759 21.91 -6.39 -13.07
CA ALA A 759 21.10 -6.65 -14.27
C ALA A 759 21.65 -5.94 -15.53
N ARG A 760 22.71 -6.50 -16.12
CA ARG A 760 23.24 -6.02 -17.41
C ARG A 760 22.46 -6.50 -18.64
N ALA A 761 21.65 -7.54 -18.46
CA ALA A 761 20.62 -7.92 -19.41
C ALA A 761 19.33 -8.28 -18.69
N VAL A 762 18.22 -7.72 -19.18
CA VAL A 762 16.87 -8.18 -18.85
C VAL A 762 16.25 -8.78 -20.09
N ILE A 763 15.83 -10.03 -19.96
CA ILE A 763 15.24 -10.84 -21.02
C ILE A 763 13.80 -11.13 -20.63
N VAL A 764 12.85 -10.81 -21.50
CA VAL A 764 11.44 -11.15 -21.30
C VAL A 764 11.07 -12.23 -22.31
N VAL A 765 10.71 -13.41 -21.81
CA VAL A 765 10.30 -14.55 -22.65
C VAL A 765 8.81 -14.46 -22.89
N GLY A 766 8.37 -14.44 -24.14
CA GLY A 766 6.96 -14.40 -24.46
C GLY A 766 6.24 -13.13 -23.97
N LEU A 767 4.91 -13.18 -24.02
CA LEU A 767 4.02 -12.15 -23.51
C LEU A 767 3.18 -12.74 -22.35
N PRO A 768 3.18 -12.12 -21.15
CA PRO A 768 2.48 -12.57 -19.96
C PRO A 768 0.97 -12.30 -20.03
N PHE A 769 0.32 -12.86 -21.04
CA PHE A 769 -1.11 -12.76 -21.22
C PHE A 769 -1.85 -13.53 -20.13
N ALA A 770 -2.79 -12.87 -19.45
CA ALA A 770 -3.66 -13.51 -18.48
C ALA A 770 -4.54 -14.58 -19.16
N ASN A 771 -4.94 -15.60 -18.40
CA ASN A 771 -5.74 -16.70 -18.93
C ASN A 771 -7.13 -16.22 -19.36
N LEU A 772 -7.42 -16.23 -20.67
CA LEU A 772 -8.74 -15.90 -21.22
C LEU A 772 -9.84 -16.89 -20.79
N GLY A 773 -9.47 -18.09 -20.34
CA GLY A 773 -10.43 -19.04 -19.77
C GLY A 773 -10.89 -18.69 -18.35
N SER A 774 -10.31 -17.67 -17.71
CA SER A 774 -10.80 -17.18 -16.42
C SER A 774 -12.11 -16.42 -16.62
N ALA A 775 -13.19 -16.91 -16.02
CA ALA A 775 -14.50 -16.27 -16.11
C ALA A 775 -14.49 -14.84 -15.53
N GLU A 776 -13.67 -14.59 -14.49
CA GLU A 776 -13.49 -13.25 -13.90
C GLU A 776 -12.94 -12.25 -14.93
N LEU A 777 -11.94 -12.69 -15.70
CA LEU A 777 -11.34 -11.84 -16.73
C LEU A 777 -12.32 -11.61 -17.87
N GLN A 778 -13.01 -12.65 -18.33
CA GLN A 778 -14.01 -12.53 -19.41
C GLN A 778 -15.11 -11.53 -19.05
N GLU A 779 -15.66 -11.62 -17.84
CA GLU A 779 -16.68 -10.67 -17.37
C GLU A 779 -16.14 -9.24 -17.29
N ARG A 780 -14.90 -9.06 -16.83
CA ARG A 780 -14.27 -7.74 -16.82
C ARG A 780 -14.06 -7.18 -18.23
N LEU A 781 -13.64 -8.01 -19.18
CA LEU A 781 -13.48 -7.61 -20.58
C LEU A 781 -14.84 -7.23 -21.17
N ASN A 782 -15.89 -8.03 -20.93
CA ASN A 782 -17.25 -7.74 -21.37
C ASN A 782 -17.78 -6.44 -20.77
N TYR A 783 -17.52 -6.19 -19.49
CA TYR A 783 -17.90 -4.95 -18.81
C TYR A 783 -17.29 -3.72 -19.49
N VAL A 784 -15.99 -3.73 -19.75
CA VAL A 784 -15.31 -2.59 -20.40
C VAL A 784 -15.78 -2.39 -21.84
N LYS A 785 -16.10 -3.48 -22.56
CA LYS A 785 -16.73 -3.40 -23.88
C LYS A 785 -18.09 -2.69 -23.81
N ASN A 786 -18.99 -3.17 -22.95
CA ASN A 786 -20.32 -2.61 -22.77
C ASN A 786 -20.26 -1.14 -22.33
N GLN A 787 -19.33 -0.81 -21.42
CA GLN A 787 -19.15 0.57 -20.96
C GLN A 787 -18.68 1.49 -22.09
N ALA A 788 -17.74 1.04 -22.92
CA ALA A 788 -17.27 1.79 -24.08
C ALA A 788 -18.38 1.97 -25.12
N GLU A 789 -19.20 0.94 -25.35
CA GLU A 789 -20.37 1.00 -26.24
C GLU A 789 -21.43 1.99 -25.74
N ASN A 790 -21.80 1.92 -24.46
CA ASN A 790 -22.76 2.85 -23.85
C ASN A 790 -22.29 4.31 -23.95
N ARG A 791 -20.99 4.58 -23.78
CA ARG A 791 -20.41 5.92 -24.00
C ARG A 791 -20.47 6.35 -25.46
N ARG A 792 -20.22 5.44 -26.42
CA ARG A 792 -20.33 5.73 -27.86
C ARG A 792 -21.76 6.10 -28.24
N VAL A 793 -22.74 5.35 -27.74
CA VAL A 793 -24.17 5.63 -27.97
C VAL A 793 -24.54 7.00 -27.42
N SER A 794 -24.05 7.35 -26.22
CA SER A 794 -24.30 8.65 -25.58
C SER A 794 -23.59 9.82 -26.28
N ALA A 795 -22.45 9.59 -26.93
CA ALA A 795 -21.64 10.62 -27.59
C ALA A 795 -21.91 10.79 -29.09
N GLY A 796 -22.78 9.98 -29.70
CA GLY A 796 -23.19 10.12 -31.10
C GLY A 796 -22.09 9.88 -32.15
N THR A 797 -20.94 9.31 -31.78
CA THR A 797 -19.80 9.06 -32.69
C THR A 797 -19.86 7.66 -33.33
N THR A 798 -19.82 7.59 -34.66
CA THR A 798 -19.89 6.36 -35.50
C THR A 798 -18.54 5.73 -35.87
N GLU A 799 -17.41 6.22 -35.33
CA GLU A 799 -16.10 5.63 -35.65
C GLU A 799 -15.90 4.24 -35.01
N MET A 800 -15.50 3.25 -35.84
CA MET A 800 -15.03 1.94 -35.40
C MET A 800 -13.67 2.06 -34.68
N LYS A 801 -13.68 2.51 -33.41
CA LYS A 801 -12.50 2.33 -32.53
C LYS A 801 -12.35 0.85 -32.18
N ARG A 802 -11.08 0.41 -32.06
CA ARG A 802 -10.66 -0.94 -31.61
C ARG A 802 -11.49 -1.44 -30.43
N ASP A 803 -11.64 -2.76 -30.34
CA ASP A 803 -12.31 -3.44 -29.22
C ASP A 803 -11.63 -3.05 -27.89
N ALA A 804 -12.35 -2.27 -27.06
CA ALA A 804 -11.84 -1.75 -25.78
C ALA A 804 -11.46 -2.88 -24.81
N GLY A 805 -12.12 -4.04 -24.90
CA GLY A 805 -11.73 -5.21 -24.11
C GLY A 805 -10.41 -5.81 -24.60
N ALA A 806 -10.23 -5.96 -25.92
CA ALA A 806 -8.96 -6.44 -26.48
C ALA A 806 -7.80 -5.49 -26.15
N GLU A 807 -8.06 -4.17 -26.17
CA GLU A 807 -7.09 -3.16 -25.77
C GLU A 807 -6.70 -3.27 -24.29
N LEU A 808 -7.68 -3.40 -23.37
CA LEU A 808 -7.42 -3.64 -21.95
C LEU A 808 -6.59 -4.91 -21.74
N TYR A 809 -6.92 -5.99 -22.45
CA TYR A 809 -6.21 -7.27 -22.34
C TYR A 809 -4.74 -7.15 -22.75
N GLU A 810 -4.46 -6.45 -23.86
CA GLU A 810 -3.10 -6.13 -24.28
C GLU A 810 -2.39 -5.18 -23.30
N ASN A 811 -3.09 -4.18 -22.74
CA ASN A 811 -2.51 -3.22 -21.81
C ASN A 811 -2.14 -3.86 -20.46
N MET A 812 -2.97 -4.76 -19.94
CA MET A 812 -2.64 -5.57 -18.76
C MET A 812 -1.34 -6.35 -18.95
N CYS A 813 -1.17 -6.97 -20.12
CA CYS A 813 0.04 -7.71 -20.48
C CYS A 813 1.27 -6.78 -20.54
N MET A 814 1.15 -5.66 -21.25
CA MET A 814 2.27 -4.73 -21.43
C MET A 814 2.64 -3.97 -20.16
N ASN A 815 1.69 -3.68 -19.27
CA ASN A 815 1.98 -3.10 -17.96
C ASN A 815 2.89 -4.02 -17.14
N ALA A 816 2.62 -5.33 -17.15
CA ALA A 816 3.45 -6.31 -16.45
C ALA A 816 4.86 -6.41 -17.07
N VAL A 817 4.96 -6.37 -18.40
CA VAL A 817 6.25 -6.36 -19.12
C VAL A 817 7.06 -5.09 -18.80
N ASN A 818 6.41 -3.92 -18.86
CA ASN A 818 7.04 -2.63 -18.60
C ASN A 818 7.55 -2.54 -17.16
N GLN A 819 6.83 -3.12 -16.19
CA GLN A 819 7.29 -3.21 -14.80
C GLN A 819 8.57 -4.03 -14.66
N CYS A 820 8.70 -5.15 -15.37
CA CYS A 820 9.93 -5.96 -15.38
C CYS A 820 11.11 -5.21 -16.02
N ILE A 821 10.86 -4.56 -17.16
CA ILE A 821 11.88 -3.84 -17.92
C ILE A 821 12.41 -2.62 -17.16
N GLY A 822 11.52 -1.87 -16.50
CA GLY A 822 11.87 -0.69 -15.70
C GLY A 822 12.75 -1.00 -14.49
N ARG A 823 13.11 -2.27 -14.23
CA ARG A 823 13.91 -2.64 -13.07
C ARG A 823 15.41 -2.49 -13.25
N ALA A 824 15.90 -2.56 -14.49
CA ALA A 824 17.31 -2.67 -14.83
C ALA A 824 18.09 -1.36 -14.79
N ILE A 825 17.41 -0.22 -14.92
CA ILE A 825 18.04 1.08 -15.11
C ILE A 825 17.65 2.00 -13.97
N ARG A 826 18.64 2.55 -13.26
CA ARG A 826 18.39 3.30 -12.01
C ARG A 826 18.99 4.68 -11.91
N HIS A 827 20.02 4.99 -12.68
CA HIS A 827 20.61 6.33 -12.69
C HIS A 827 21.17 6.66 -14.07
N LYS A 828 21.53 7.93 -14.28
CA LYS A 828 22.07 8.44 -15.54
C LYS A 828 23.27 7.64 -16.07
N GLY A 829 24.14 7.17 -15.17
CA GLY A 829 25.31 6.35 -15.53
C GLY A 829 25.03 4.86 -15.77
N ASP A 830 23.81 4.38 -15.52
CA ASP A 830 23.49 2.97 -15.61
C ASP A 830 23.25 2.56 -17.08
N TRP A 831 23.45 1.27 -17.37
CA TRP A 831 23.33 0.73 -18.72
C TRP A 831 22.93 -0.75 -18.70
N ALA A 832 22.09 -1.14 -19.65
CA ALA A 832 21.58 -2.51 -19.78
C ALA A 832 21.12 -2.80 -21.21
N SER A 833 21.10 -4.08 -21.58
CA SER A 833 20.37 -4.54 -22.75
C SER A 833 19.00 -5.10 -22.36
N LEU A 834 17.96 -4.72 -23.10
CA LEU A 834 16.61 -5.24 -22.98
C LEU A 834 16.34 -6.16 -24.19
N ILE A 835 16.04 -7.43 -23.93
CA ILE A 835 15.84 -8.43 -24.98
C ILE A 835 14.43 -9.00 -24.85
N LEU A 836 13.60 -8.79 -25.86
CA LEU A 836 12.22 -9.26 -25.93
C LEU A 836 12.16 -10.48 -26.85
N LEU A 837 11.90 -11.65 -26.28
CA LEU A 837 11.86 -12.93 -27.00
C LEU A 837 10.40 -13.30 -27.31
N ASP A 838 9.86 -12.79 -28.40
CA ASP A 838 8.61 -13.25 -29.02
C ASP A 838 8.44 -12.49 -30.34
N GLN A 839 7.99 -13.16 -31.40
CA GLN A 839 7.70 -12.48 -32.67
C GLN A 839 6.62 -11.38 -32.53
N ARG A 840 5.70 -11.52 -31.57
CA ARG A 840 4.58 -10.57 -31.37
C ARG A 840 5.05 -9.18 -30.93
N TYR A 841 6.22 -9.05 -30.30
CA TYR A 841 6.79 -7.73 -29.99
C TYR A 841 7.16 -6.92 -31.24
N ALA A 842 7.28 -7.55 -32.42
CA ALA A 842 7.46 -6.85 -33.68
C ALA A 842 6.19 -6.12 -34.15
N ASN A 843 5.02 -6.51 -33.64
CA ASN A 843 3.75 -5.90 -34.03
C ASN A 843 3.66 -4.45 -33.52
N GLY A 844 3.35 -3.50 -34.40
CA GLY A 844 3.24 -2.08 -34.05
C GLY A 844 2.23 -1.78 -32.94
N SER A 845 1.17 -2.60 -32.78
CA SER A 845 0.20 -2.45 -31.68
C SER A 845 0.83 -2.65 -30.31
N ILE A 846 1.67 -3.68 -30.18
CA ILE A 846 2.32 -4.07 -28.92
C ILE A 846 3.54 -3.17 -28.69
N ARG A 847 4.30 -2.86 -29.74
CA ARG A 847 5.49 -2.01 -29.65
C ARG A 847 5.17 -0.60 -29.15
N ARG A 848 4.06 0.00 -29.61
CA ARG A 848 3.58 1.33 -29.15
C ARG A 848 3.16 1.38 -27.68
N LYS A 849 3.03 0.24 -27.02
CA LYS A 849 2.69 0.12 -25.59
C LYS A 849 3.93 0.02 -24.70
N LEU A 850 5.13 -0.03 -25.30
CA LEU A 850 6.37 0.17 -24.57
C LEU A 850 6.50 1.65 -24.19
N PRO A 851 7.22 2.00 -23.10
CA PRO A 851 7.52 3.37 -22.78
C PRO A 851 8.23 4.05 -23.96
N LYS A 852 7.87 5.31 -24.26
CA LYS A 852 8.37 6.03 -25.44
C LYS A 852 9.90 6.04 -25.56
N TRP A 853 10.59 6.13 -24.43
CA TRP A 853 12.06 6.13 -24.37
C TRP A 853 12.70 4.78 -24.74
N ILE A 854 11.97 3.67 -24.62
CA ILE A 854 12.35 2.35 -25.11
C ILE A 854 11.88 2.18 -26.55
N GLU A 855 10.61 2.49 -26.85
CA GLU A 855 9.98 2.27 -28.14
C GLU A 855 10.83 2.82 -29.31
N ASN A 856 11.32 4.06 -29.16
CA ASN A 856 12.12 4.73 -30.18
C ASN A 856 13.46 4.04 -30.46
N ARG A 857 13.92 3.17 -29.56
CA ARG A 857 15.23 2.50 -29.59
C ARG A 857 15.14 0.99 -29.85
N VAL A 858 13.92 0.46 -30.05
CA VAL A 858 13.72 -0.97 -30.29
C VAL A 858 14.15 -1.34 -31.71
N THR A 859 15.18 -2.19 -31.82
CA THR A 859 15.54 -2.84 -33.08
C THR A 859 14.86 -4.20 -33.19
N VAL A 860 14.13 -4.42 -34.29
CA VAL A 860 13.50 -5.72 -34.57
C VAL A 860 14.41 -6.53 -35.47
N ALA A 861 15.06 -7.55 -34.93
CA ALA A 861 15.93 -8.41 -35.70
C ALA A 861 15.14 -9.52 -36.42
N GLN A 862 15.40 -9.66 -37.72
CA GLN A 862 14.76 -10.66 -38.58
C GLN A 862 15.40 -12.06 -38.48
N SER A 863 16.59 -12.16 -37.88
CA SER A 863 17.30 -13.42 -37.65
C SER A 863 18.17 -13.33 -36.39
N PHE A 864 18.62 -14.47 -35.87
CA PHE A 864 19.37 -14.55 -34.62
C PHE A 864 20.82 -14.01 -34.72
N GLY A 865 21.46 -14.13 -35.88
CA GLY A 865 22.85 -13.66 -36.09
C GLY A 865 23.05 -12.16 -35.84
N PRO A 866 22.24 -11.27 -36.44
CA PRO A 866 22.26 -9.83 -36.18
C PRO A 866 22.10 -9.47 -34.70
N VAL A 867 21.22 -10.16 -33.97
CA VAL A 867 21.02 -9.94 -32.51
C VAL A 867 22.35 -10.13 -31.76
N MET A 868 23.06 -11.22 -32.06
CA MET A 868 24.35 -11.51 -31.42
C MET A 868 25.43 -10.50 -31.78
N LYS A 869 25.43 -10.01 -33.04
CA LYS A 869 26.35 -8.97 -33.50
C LYS A 869 26.12 -7.65 -32.77
N GLU A 870 24.86 -7.22 -32.64
CA GLU A 870 24.47 -5.98 -31.96
C GLU A 870 24.76 -6.04 -30.46
N LEU A 871 24.36 -7.12 -29.77
CA LEU A 871 24.69 -7.32 -28.36
C LEU A 871 26.21 -7.35 -28.15
N GLY A 872 26.95 -8.10 -28.97
CA GLY A 872 28.39 -8.17 -28.88
C GLY A 872 29.09 -6.82 -29.12
N ALA A 873 28.55 -5.97 -30.00
CA ALA A 873 29.05 -4.61 -30.20
C ALA A 873 28.77 -3.72 -28.98
N PHE A 874 27.53 -3.74 -28.47
CA PHE A 874 27.12 -2.97 -27.30
C PHE A 874 28.00 -3.27 -26.07
N TYR A 875 28.17 -4.54 -25.72
CA TYR A 875 28.99 -4.93 -24.56
C TYR A 875 30.49 -4.67 -24.74
N ARG A 876 31.03 -4.73 -25.97
CA ARG A 876 32.42 -4.35 -26.23
C ARG A 876 32.65 -2.85 -26.06
N ASN A 877 31.72 -2.03 -26.55
CA ASN A 877 31.77 -0.58 -26.38
C ASN A 877 31.67 -0.19 -24.89
N LYS A 878 30.90 -0.94 -24.09
CA LYS A 878 30.79 -0.70 -22.64
C LYS A 878 31.94 -1.26 -21.79
N ARG A 879 32.78 -2.13 -22.35
CA ARG A 879 34.03 -2.60 -21.70
C ARG A 879 35.22 -1.68 -21.98
N THR A 880 35.12 -0.87 -23.02
CA THR A 880 36.19 0.05 -23.46
C THR A 880 36.01 1.47 -22.92
N GLN A 881 34.79 1.82 -22.48
CA GLN A 881 34.47 2.94 -21.59
C GLN A 881 34.67 2.52 -20.14
#